data_AF-A0A978UXH6-F1
#
_entry.id   AF-A0A978UXH6-F1
#
_cell.length_a   1.000
_cell.length_b   1.000
_cell.length_c   1.000
_cell.angle_alpha   90.00
_cell.angle_beta   90.00
_cell.angle_gamma   90.00
#
_symmetry.space_group_name_H-M   'P 1'
#
loop_
_entity.id
_entity.type
_entity.pdbx_description
1 polymer ?
#
loop_
_entity_poly.entity_id
_entity_poly.type
_entity_poly.pdbx_seq_one_letter_code
_entity_poly.pdbx_strand_id
1 'polypeptide(L)'
;MVTSTVRLDDVLKEAVDLENIPLEEVFEQLRCTGEGLDSDEVQKRLDLFGYNKLEEKKESKILKFLGFMWNPLSWVMEAAAIMAIALAHGGDKGTDYHDFVGIIVLLIINSTISFIEENNAGNAAAALMARLAPKAKVLRDGKWSEEDAAVLVPGDIISIKLGDIIPADARLLAGDPLKIDQSALTGESLPVTKNPGDGVYSGSTCKQGEIEAVVIATGVHTFFGKAAHLVENTTHVGHFQQVLTAIGNFCICSIAAGMVIEIIVIYGLQEREYRVGVDNLLVLLIGGIPIAMPTVLSVTMAIGSHRLSQQGAITKRMTAIEEMAGMDVLCSDKTGTLTLNKLTVDKNMIEVFAKGVDKDLVVLMAARASRLENQDAIDAAIVSMLADPKEARAGIKEVHFLPFNPTDKRTALTYIDAAGKMHRVSKGAPEQILNLAHNKSEIQKRVHAIIDKYAERGLRSLGVARQEVPEGTKDSPGGPWEFVALLPLFDPPRHDSAETIRRALDLGVSVKMITGDQLAIGKETGRRLGMGTNMYPSSSLLGENKDGELAALPIDELIEKADGFAGVFPEHKYEIVSRLQGRKHICGMTGDGVNDAPALKKADIGIAVADSTDAARSASDIVLTEPGLSVIISAVLTSRAIFQRMKNYTLGFMLLTVFWEYDFPPFMVLVIAILNDGTIMTISKDRVKPSPVPDSWKLTEIFATGVVLGGYLALMTVIFFWAAFETNFFPNHFKVSDFNKHHFNMTNDTESEPLNAMLSSAVYLQVSTISQALIFVTRSRGWSFTERPGFLLVIAFIIAQLIATVLSATATWKFAGIKSIGWRWTGVIWLYNILTYFLLDPLKFAVRYALSGRAWNLVVERRTAFTSKKDFGKEAREAAWATEQRTLHGLQTPEAKTYFDRATFRDINLMAEEARRRAEIARMRELHTLKGKVESFAKLRGLDIDNAINQHYTL
;
A
#
# COMPACT_ATOMS: atom_id res chain seq x y z
N MET A 1 63.61 0.70 12.71
CA MET A 1 62.50 1.64 12.42
C MET A 1 61.45 1.43 13.49
N VAL A 2 61.08 2.51 14.18
CA VAL A 2 60.22 2.49 15.37
C VAL A 2 58.78 2.24 14.92
N THR A 3 58.20 1.11 15.33
CA THR A 3 56.77 0.82 15.20
C THR A 3 55.98 1.78 16.09
N SER A 4 55.58 2.92 15.52
CA SER A 4 54.64 3.84 16.17
C SER A 4 53.29 3.15 16.27
N THR A 5 52.95 2.67 17.46
CA THR A 5 51.63 2.12 17.78
C THR A 5 50.57 3.20 17.57
N VAL A 6 49.86 3.15 16.45
CA VAL A 6 48.71 4.02 16.15
C VAL A 6 47.64 3.78 17.23
N ARG A 7 47.06 4.85 17.76
CA ARG A 7 45.91 4.76 18.70
C ARG A 7 44.64 4.68 17.87
N LEU A 8 43.61 3.97 18.34
CA LEU A 8 42.30 3.94 17.69
C LEU A 8 41.70 5.36 17.52
N ASP A 9 42.13 6.32 18.36
CA ASP A 9 41.83 7.76 18.22
C ASP A 9 42.38 8.41 16.92
N ASP A 10 43.49 7.90 16.37
CA ASP A 10 44.07 8.41 15.13
C ASP A 10 43.29 7.92 13.90
N VAL A 11 42.70 6.72 13.99
CA VAL A 11 41.73 6.19 13.01
C VAL A 11 40.45 7.02 13.03
N LEU A 12 39.98 7.40 14.23
CA LEU A 12 38.82 8.28 14.40
C LEU A 12 39.05 9.70 13.83
N LYS A 13 40.29 10.19 13.83
CA LYS A 13 40.68 11.48 13.22
C LYS A 13 40.97 11.39 11.72
N GLU A 14 40.76 10.23 11.10
CA GLU A 14 41.07 9.98 9.68
C GLU A 14 42.53 10.32 9.30
N ALA A 15 43.45 10.24 10.28
CA ALA A 15 44.86 10.55 10.05
C ALA A 15 45.59 9.46 9.25
N VAL A 16 44.92 8.32 9.00
CA VAL A 16 45.48 7.13 8.36
C VAL A 16 44.54 6.64 7.26
N ASP A 17 45.09 6.47 6.05
CA ASP A 17 44.36 5.98 4.87
C ASP A 17 44.35 4.44 4.86
N LEU A 18 43.31 3.86 5.46
CA LEU A 18 43.10 2.40 5.52
C LEU A 18 42.72 1.77 4.17
N GLU A 19 42.41 2.59 3.16
CA GLU A 19 41.93 2.14 1.86
C GLU A 19 43.08 1.66 0.96
N ASN A 20 44.21 2.39 0.98
CA ASN A 20 45.31 2.18 0.05
C ASN A 20 46.51 1.39 0.61
N ILE A 21 46.60 1.16 1.92
CA ILE A 21 47.70 0.40 2.56
C ILE A 21 47.59 -1.12 2.28
N PRO A 22 48.56 -1.99 2.57
CA PRO A 22 48.39 -3.45 2.47
C PRO A 22 47.42 -4.03 3.51
N LEU A 23 46.77 -5.17 3.22
CA LEU A 23 45.79 -5.82 4.12
C LEU A 23 46.37 -6.18 5.50
N GLU A 24 47.65 -6.60 5.55
CA GLU A 24 48.36 -6.92 6.78
C GLU A 24 48.49 -5.69 7.70
N GLU A 25 48.78 -4.53 7.13
CA GLU A 25 48.83 -3.26 7.87
C GLU A 25 47.44 -2.81 8.34
N VAL A 26 46.37 -3.14 7.62
CA VAL A 26 44.99 -2.88 8.06
C VAL A 26 44.68 -3.65 9.33
N PHE A 27 45.04 -4.93 9.41
CA PHE A 27 44.85 -5.74 10.62
C PHE A 27 45.67 -5.21 11.80
N GLU A 28 46.92 -4.77 11.58
CA GLU A 28 47.75 -4.17 12.63
C GLU A 28 47.18 -2.84 13.15
N GLN A 29 46.73 -1.96 12.25
CA GLN A 29 46.20 -0.64 12.61
C GLN A 29 44.82 -0.72 13.28
N LEU A 30 43.93 -1.58 12.79
CA LEU A 30 42.60 -1.82 13.40
C LEU A 30 42.65 -2.77 14.60
N ARG A 31 43.82 -3.34 14.91
CA ARG A 31 44.04 -4.32 15.99
C ARG A 31 43.00 -5.45 15.95
N CYS A 32 42.74 -5.99 14.76
CA CYS A 32 41.82 -7.10 14.57
C CYS A 32 42.56 -8.32 13.99
N THR A 33 41.92 -9.49 14.06
CA THR A 33 42.45 -10.75 13.52
C THR A 33 41.41 -11.38 12.61
N GLY A 34 41.84 -12.32 11.75
CA GLY A 34 40.96 -13.06 10.84
C GLY A 34 39.88 -13.92 11.52
N GLU A 35 39.96 -14.11 12.85
CA GLU A 35 38.97 -14.88 13.63
C GLU A 35 37.81 -14.01 14.15
N GLY A 36 37.79 -12.72 13.83
CA GLY A 36 36.77 -11.75 14.25
C GLY A 36 37.15 -10.98 15.52
N LEU A 37 36.22 -10.15 16.00
CA LEU A 37 36.36 -9.39 17.24
C LEU A 37 35.67 -10.09 18.42
N ASP A 38 36.17 -9.82 19.63
CA ASP A 38 35.55 -10.25 20.89
C ASP A 38 34.43 -9.26 21.30
N SER A 39 33.35 -9.77 21.89
CA SER A 39 32.17 -8.98 22.27
C SER A 39 32.50 -7.78 23.19
N ASP A 40 33.47 -7.92 24.10
CA ASP A 40 33.91 -6.84 24.99
C ASP A 40 34.64 -5.71 24.25
N GLU A 41 35.37 -6.03 23.18
CA GLU A 41 36.10 -5.06 22.38
C GLU A 41 35.15 -4.27 21.47
N VAL A 42 34.10 -4.93 20.96
CA VAL A 42 33.04 -4.28 20.19
C VAL A 42 32.37 -3.19 21.01
N GLN A 43 32.01 -3.45 22.27
CA GLN A 43 31.36 -2.45 23.12
C GLN A 43 32.24 -1.23 23.36
N LYS A 44 33.54 -1.41 23.59
CA LYS A 44 34.50 -0.30 23.73
C LYS A 44 34.60 0.54 22.45
N ARG A 45 34.56 -0.12 21.28
CA ARG A 45 34.60 0.57 19.98
C ARG A 45 33.29 1.31 19.69
N LEU A 46 32.15 0.77 20.09
CA LEU A 46 30.87 1.49 20.00
C LEU A 46 30.87 2.75 20.87
N ASP A 47 31.45 2.70 22.06
CA ASP A 47 31.57 3.89 22.93
C ASP A 47 32.52 4.95 22.35
N LEU A 48 33.51 4.53 21.54
CA LEU A 48 34.53 5.41 20.94
C LEU A 48 34.13 5.98 19.58
N PHE A 49 33.70 5.12 18.64
CA PHE A 49 33.32 5.49 17.26
C PHE A 49 31.83 5.83 17.10
N GLY A 50 31.00 5.42 18.06
CA GLY A 50 29.54 5.52 17.94
C GLY A 50 28.92 4.43 17.07
N TYR A 51 27.61 4.52 16.90
CA TYR A 51 26.84 3.58 16.07
C TYR A 51 27.03 3.85 14.58
N ASN A 52 26.99 2.80 13.76
CA ASN A 52 26.97 2.88 12.30
C ASN A 52 25.60 3.39 11.78
N LYS A 53 25.28 4.65 12.10
CA LYS A 53 24.09 5.37 11.65
C LYS A 53 24.49 6.79 11.29
N LEU A 54 23.74 7.39 10.36
CA LEU A 54 23.81 8.83 10.15
C LEU A 54 23.26 9.55 11.39
N GLU A 55 23.84 10.69 11.74
CA GLU A 55 23.35 11.49 12.86
C GLU A 55 21.91 11.95 12.57
N GLU A 56 20.96 11.44 13.36
CA GLU A 56 19.60 11.95 13.34
C GLU A 56 19.57 13.34 13.99
N LYS A 57 19.09 14.36 13.27
CA LYS A 57 18.83 15.67 13.86
C LYS A 57 17.83 15.51 14.99
N LYS A 58 18.31 15.70 16.23
CA LYS A 58 17.46 15.74 17.41
C LYS A 58 16.68 17.05 17.41
N GLU A 59 15.48 17.03 16.82
CA GLU A 59 14.54 18.12 17.03
C GLU A 59 14.11 18.15 18.49
N SER A 60 14.15 19.35 19.10
CA SER A 60 13.63 19.49 20.45
C SER A 60 12.11 19.28 20.44
N LYS A 61 11.60 18.55 21.43
CA LYS A 61 10.15 18.29 21.57
C LYS A 61 9.32 19.59 21.64
N ILE A 62 9.91 20.67 22.17
CA ILE A 62 9.27 21.99 22.28
C ILE A 62 9.17 22.66 20.91
N LEU A 63 10.23 22.63 20.10
CA LEU A 63 10.19 23.14 18.73
C LEU A 63 9.18 22.37 17.88
N LYS A 64 9.13 21.04 18.04
CA LYS A 64 8.11 20.22 17.36
C LYS A 64 6.69 20.58 17.78
N PHE A 65 6.47 20.83 19.08
CA PHE A 65 5.17 21.31 19.59
C PHE A 65 4.77 22.67 18.99
N LEU A 66 5.69 23.63 18.97
CA LEU A 66 5.46 24.96 18.38
C LEU A 66 5.24 24.89 16.86
N GLY A 67 5.87 23.93 16.18
CA GLY A 67 5.65 23.67 14.76
C GLY A 67 4.18 23.34 14.42
N PHE A 68 3.45 22.67 15.33
CA PHE A 68 2.02 22.41 15.13
C PHE A 68 1.16 23.67 15.17
N MET A 69 1.61 24.72 15.87
CA MET A 69 0.93 26.01 15.90
C MET A 69 1.18 26.84 14.63
N TRP A 70 2.15 26.45 13.80
CA TRP A 70 2.62 27.23 12.64
C TRP A 70 2.22 26.60 11.30
N ASN A 71 1.06 25.93 11.24
CA ASN A 71 0.50 25.45 9.98
C ASN A 71 -0.35 26.57 9.30
N PRO A 72 -0.57 26.53 7.97
CA PRO A 72 -1.30 27.59 7.26
C PRO A 72 -2.72 27.85 7.79
N LEU A 73 -3.40 26.81 8.31
CA LEU A 73 -4.73 26.95 8.92
C LEU A 73 -4.67 27.70 10.26
N SER A 74 -3.60 27.50 11.03
CA SER A 74 -3.36 28.16 12.31
C SER A 74 -3.02 29.64 12.11
N TRP A 75 -2.34 30.02 11.02
CA TRP A 75 -2.14 31.44 10.67
C TRP A 75 -3.45 32.19 10.47
N VAL A 76 -4.44 31.55 9.83
CA VAL A 76 -5.76 32.16 9.66
C VAL A 76 -6.49 32.28 11.00
N MET A 77 -6.35 31.29 11.90
CA MET A 77 -6.90 31.37 13.26
C MET A 77 -6.21 32.42 14.13
N GLU A 78 -4.89 32.58 14.00
CA GLU A 78 -4.15 33.65 14.66
C GLU A 78 -4.58 35.01 14.12
N ALA A 79 -4.78 35.14 12.82
CA ALA A 79 -5.38 36.34 12.22
C ALA A 79 -6.79 36.61 12.76
N ALA A 80 -7.61 35.58 12.97
CA ALA A 80 -8.94 35.71 13.59
C ALA A 80 -8.84 36.17 15.06
N ALA A 81 -7.88 35.64 15.83
CA ALA A 81 -7.63 36.07 17.20
C ALA A 81 -7.16 37.53 17.25
N ILE A 82 -6.24 37.93 16.36
CA ILE A 82 -5.80 39.32 16.24
C ILE A 82 -6.97 40.22 15.82
N MET A 83 -7.84 39.76 14.91
CA MET A 83 -9.04 40.49 14.49
C MET A 83 -9.98 40.77 15.65
N ALA A 84 -10.18 39.81 16.56
CA ALA A 84 -10.99 39.95 17.77
C ALA A 84 -10.50 41.07 18.71
N ILE A 85 -9.19 41.34 18.74
CA ILE A 85 -8.62 42.43 19.54
C ILE A 85 -8.57 43.73 18.73
N ALA A 86 -8.07 43.67 17.50
CA ALA A 86 -7.72 44.85 16.71
C ALA A 86 -8.96 45.56 16.14
N LEU A 87 -9.95 44.81 15.64
CA LEU A 87 -11.14 45.38 14.99
C LEU A 87 -12.33 45.55 15.94
N ALA A 88 -12.23 45.05 17.17
CA ALA A 88 -13.24 45.23 18.23
C ALA A 88 -13.21 46.64 18.89
N HIS A 89 -12.47 47.59 18.34
CA HIS A 89 -12.46 48.98 18.81
C HIS A 89 -13.63 49.77 18.18
N GLY A 90 -14.82 49.69 18.79
CA GLY A 90 -15.99 50.48 18.39
C GLY A 90 -17.31 50.02 19.02
N GLY A 91 -18.12 50.98 19.50
CA GLY A 91 -19.39 50.78 20.23
C GLY A 91 -19.27 50.86 21.76
N ASP A 92 -20.39 50.73 22.49
CA ASP A 92 -20.47 50.73 23.97
C ASP A 92 -19.96 49.40 24.62
N LYS A 93 -19.50 48.43 23.82
CA LYS A 93 -18.88 47.18 24.27
C LYS A 93 -17.35 47.27 24.15
N GLY A 94 -16.64 46.81 25.19
CA GLY A 94 -15.18 46.72 25.20
C GLY A 94 -14.62 45.67 24.21
N THR A 95 -13.29 45.51 24.22
CA THR A 95 -12.57 44.51 23.42
C THR A 95 -12.92 43.07 23.83
N ASP A 96 -13.05 42.16 22.85
CA ASP A 96 -13.43 40.75 23.06
C ASP A 96 -12.25 39.89 23.54
N TYR A 97 -11.72 40.21 24.72
CA TYR A 97 -10.65 39.40 25.34
C TYR A 97 -11.06 37.93 25.53
N HIS A 98 -12.36 37.66 25.75
CA HIS A 98 -12.85 36.31 25.95
C HIS A 98 -12.75 35.45 24.69
N ASP A 99 -13.06 36.00 23.51
CA ASP A 99 -12.96 35.28 22.24
C ASP A 99 -11.49 35.08 21.84
N PHE A 100 -10.64 36.10 22.03
CA PHE A 100 -9.19 35.96 21.82
C PHE A 100 -8.58 34.84 22.68
N VAL A 101 -8.84 34.87 23.99
CA VAL A 101 -8.35 33.83 24.91
C VAL A 101 -8.95 32.48 24.53
N GLY A 102 -10.23 32.43 24.15
CA GLY A 102 -10.89 31.22 23.69
C GLY A 102 -10.23 30.59 22.46
N ILE A 103 -9.92 31.39 21.44
CA ILE A 103 -9.22 30.93 20.22
C ILE A 103 -7.83 30.42 20.56
N ILE A 104 -7.06 31.13 21.40
CA ILE A 104 -5.73 30.66 21.82
C ILE A 104 -5.83 29.34 22.59
N VAL A 105 -6.81 29.20 23.49
CA VAL A 105 -7.04 27.95 24.23
C VAL A 105 -7.40 26.82 23.27
N LEU A 106 -8.24 27.06 22.26
CA LEU A 106 -8.53 26.08 21.21
C LEU A 106 -7.26 25.65 20.46
N LEU A 107 -6.42 26.61 20.04
CA LEU A 107 -5.15 26.32 19.37
C LEU A 107 -4.22 25.47 20.27
N ILE A 108 -4.08 25.83 21.55
CA ILE A 108 -3.27 25.07 22.50
C ILE A 108 -3.81 23.65 22.70
N ILE A 109 -5.13 23.47 22.85
CA ILE A 109 -5.75 22.15 22.97
C ILE A 109 -5.49 21.32 21.72
N ASN A 110 -5.71 21.90 20.53
CA ASN A 110 -5.52 21.21 19.26
C ASN A 110 -4.04 20.82 19.05
N SER A 111 -3.09 21.74 19.31
CA SER A 111 -1.66 21.45 19.23
C SER A 111 -1.23 20.39 20.25
N THR A 112 -1.81 20.38 21.45
CA THR A 112 -1.53 19.37 22.48
C THR A 112 -2.00 17.98 22.04
N ILE A 113 -3.24 17.88 21.56
CA ILE A 113 -3.78 16.61 21.02
C ILE A 113 -2.92 16.15 19.84
N SER A 114 -2.58 17.06 18.93
CA SER A 114 -1.76 16.77 17.75
C SER A 114 -0.37 16.27 18.12
N PHE A 115 0.30 16.93 19.06
CA PHE A 115 1.61 16.54 19.54
C PHE A 115 1.60 15.17 20.22
N ILE A 116 0.62 14.91 21.10
CA ILE A 116 0.52 13.62 21.82
C ILE A 116 0.27 12.48 20.84
N GLU A 117 -0.71 12.64 19.94
CA GLU A 117 -1.08 11.59 19.00
C GLU A 117 0.01 11.36 17.94
N GLU A 118 0.65 12.41 17.42
CA GLU A 118 1.75 12.23 16.48
C GLU A 118 3.00 11.63 17.14
N ASN A 119 3.30 11.97 18.40
CA ASN A 119 4.40 11.35 19.13
C ASN A 119 4.12 9.86 19.43
N ASN A 120 2.89 9.51 19.79
CA ASN A 120 2.48 8.12 19.97
C ASN A 120 2.56 7.32 18.66
N ALA A 121 2.07 7.92 17.56
CA ALA A 121 2.20 7.39 16.21
C ALA A 121 3.67 7.20 15.80
N GLY A 122 4.52 8.19 16.08
CA GLY A 122 5.96 8.17 15.77
C GLY A 122 6.71 7.09 16.54
N ASN A 123 6.42 6.91 17.83
CA ASN A 123 7.01 5.83 18.63
C ASN A 123 6.61 4.44 18.10
N ALA A 124 5.34 4.27 17.72
CA ALA A 124 4.87 3.03 17.11
C ALA A 124 5.57 2.77 15.77
N ALA A 125 5.73 3.81 14.93
CA ALA A 125 6.44 3.72 13.66
C ALA A 125 7.94 3.42 13.85
N ALA A 126 8.60 4.01 14.84
CA ALA A 126 10.02 3.77 15.14
C ALA A 126 10.27 2.29 15.50
N ALA A 127 9.38 1.68 16.29
CA ALA A 127 9.46 0.26 16.61
C ALA A 127 9.29 -0.64 15.35
N LEU A 128 8.52 -0.19 14.37
CA LEU A 128 8.37 -0.87 13.08
C LEU A 128 9.62 -0.71 12.20
N MET A 129 10.17 0.50 12.13
CA MET A 129 11.39 0.78 11.38
C MET A 129 12.59 0.02 11.93
N ALA A 130 12.67 -0.18 13.25
CA ALA A 130 13.70 -1.01 13.87
C ALA A 130 13.68 -2.47 13.34
N ARG A 131 12.51 -3.02 12.99
CA ARG A 131 12.42 -4.36 12.39
C ARG A 131 12.91 -4.42 10.94
N LEU A 132 12.97 -3.28 10.27
CA LEU A 132 13.46 -3.12 8.90
C LEU A 132 14.92 -2.66 8.86
N ALA A 133 15.58 -2.52 10.01
CA ALA A 133 16.98 -2.13 10.07
C ALA A 133 17.83 -3.09 9.21
N PRO A 134 18.76 -2.58 8.40
CA PRO A 134 19.68 -3.42 7.65
C PRO A 134 20.43 -4.33 8.60
N LYS A 135 20.64 -5.58 8.21
CA LYS A 135 21.39 -6.55 8.99
C LYS A 135 22.69 -6.89 8.28
N ALA A 136 23.69 -7.26 9.06
CA ALA A 136 24.97 -7.71 8.55
C ALA A 136 25.35 -9.03 9.22
N LYS A 137 25.91 -9.96 8.43
CA LYS A 137 26.51 -11.17 8.96
C LYS A 137 27.92 -10.86 9.42
N VAL A 138 28.15 -10.95 10.72
CA VAL A 138 29.40 -10.61 11.39
C VAL A 138 30.04 -11.84 12.01
N LEU A 139 31.37 -11.90 12.01
CA LEU A 139 32.13 -12.90 12.73
C LEU A 139 32.59 -12.32 14.08
N ARG A 140 31.97 -12.80 15.17
CA ARG A 140 32.29 -12.39 16.55
C ARG A 140 32.46 -13.64 17.42
N ASP A 141 33.44 -13.63 18.33
CA ASP A 141 33.76 -14.77 19.20
C ASP A 141 33.99 -16.10 18.42
N GLY A 142 34.52 -16.01 17.19
CA GLY A 142 34.72 -17.14 16.28
C GLY A 142 33.43 -17.75 15.71
N LYS A 143 32.27 -17.10 15.86
CA LYS A 143 30.98 -17.56 15.35
C LYS A 143 30.33 -16.52 14.43
N TRP A 144 29.77 -17.01 13.33
CA TRP A 144 28.94 -16.19 12.45
C TRP A 144 27.58 -15.93 13.10
N SER A 145 27.25 -14.66 13.25
CA SER A 145 25.97 -14.17 13.77
C SER A 145 25.41 -13.09 12.85
N GLU A 146 24.10 -12.90 12.87
CA GLU A 146 23.42 -11.87 12.09
C GLU A 146 22.97 -10.77 13.04
N GLU A 147 23.60 -9.60 12.92
CA GLU A 147 23.43 -8.46 13.82
C GLU A 147 22.91 -7.24 13.05
N ASP A 148 22.34 -6.27 13.75
CA ASP A 148 21.92 -5.01 13.14
C ASP A 148 23.14 -4.25 12.62
N ALA A 149 23.09 -3.78 11.37
CA ALA A 149 24.19 -3.06 10.74
C ALA A 149 24.60 -1.79 11.51
N ALA A 150 23.70 -1.25 12.35
CA ALA A 150 23.96 -0.13 13.23
C ALA A 150 25.02 -0.39 14.31
N VAL A 151 25.22 -1.66 14.69
CA VAL A 151 26.13 -2.10 15.77
C VAL A 151 27.50 -2.50 15.19
N LEU A 152 27.70 -2.35 13.88
CA LEU A 152 28.99 -2.56 13.24
C LEU A 152 30.00 -1.52 13.71
N VAL A 153 31.21 -1.99 13.97
CA VAL A 153 32.35 -1.15 14.34
C VAL A 153 33.52 -1.34 13.38
N PRO A 154 34.41 -0.35 13.23
CA PRO A 154 35.67 -0.54 12.49
C PRO A 154 36.46 -1.72 13.06
N GLY A 155 36.88 -2.63 12.17
CA GLY A 155 37.58 -3.88 12.49
C GLY A 155 36.69 -5.13 12.58
N ASP A 156 35.36 -5.00 12.51
CA ASP A 156 34.46 -6.16 12.38
C ASP A 156 34.74 -6.90 11.05
N ILE A 157 34.68 -8.24 11.07
CA ILE A 157 34.70 -9.06 9.86
C ILE A 157 33.26 -9.35 9.47
N ILE A 158 32.93 -9.01 8.22
CA ILE A 158 31.60 -9.18 7.63
C ILE A 158 31.66 -10.15 6.45
N SER A 159 30.58 -10.91 6.24
CA SER A 159 30.38 -11.74 5.05
C SER A 159 29.44 -11.02 4.09
N ILE A 160 29.90 -10.76 2.87
CA ILE A 160 29.11 -10.09 1.82
C ILE A 160 28.67 -11.14 0.82
N LYS A 161 27.35 -11.27 0.63
CA LYS A 161 26.73 -12.18 -0.33
C LYS A 161 26.09 -11.44 -1.49
N LEU A 162 25.74 -12.19 -2.53
CA LEU A 162 24.94 -11.67 -3.65
C LEU A 162 23.62 -11.10 -3.11
N GLY A 163 23.36 -9.84 -3.43
CA GLY A 163 22.14 -9.14 -3.04
C GLY A 163 22.22 -8.31 -1.77
N ASP A 164 23.28 -8.49 -0.99
CA ASP A 164 23.50 -7.70 0.23
C ASP A 164 23.84 -6.25 -0.15
N ILE A 165 23.32 -5.34 0.66
CA ILE A 165 23.76 -3.94 0.66
C ILE A 165 24.99 -3.88 1.55
N ILE A 166 26.08 -3.30 1.05
CA ILE A 166 27.30 -3.11 1.82
C ILE A 166 26.97 -2.18 3.01
N PRO A 167 27.11 -2.65 4.27
CA PRO A 167 26.56 -1.93 5.43
C PRO A 167 27.48 -0.81 5.96
N ALA A 168 28.77 -0.88 5.63
CA ALA A 168 29.81 0.04 6.06
C ALA A 168 30.95 -0.01 5.02
N ASP A 169 31.83 0.99 5.01
CA ASP A 169 33.00 0.92 4.14
C ASP A 169 33.90 -0.21 4.65
N ALA A 170 34.29 -1.11 3.75
CA ALA A 170 35.00 -2.33 4.11
C ALA A 170 36.07 -2.67 3.08
N ARG A 171 36.95 -3.59 3.45
CA ARG A 171 38.06 -4.06 2.62
C ARG A 171 38.01 -5.55 2.45
N LEU A 172 38.09 -5.99 1.20
CA LEU A 172 37.90 -7.40 0.84
C LEU A 172 39.06 -8.26 1.31
N LEU A 173 38.73 -9.39 1.94
CA LEU A 173 39.68 -10.43 2.33
C LEU A 173 39.97 -11.37 1.14
N ALA A 174 40.51 -12.55 1.41
CA ALA A 174 40.80 -13.53 0.37
C ALA A 174 39.52 -14.16 -0.21
N GLY A 175 39.46 -14.33 -1.53
CA GLY A 175 38.31 -14.93 -2.21
C GLY A 175 38.32 -14.71 -3.72
N ASP A 176 37.23 -15.12 -4.37
CA ASP A 176 37.00 -14.82 -5.79
C ASP A 176 36.53 -13.36 -5.95
N PRO A 177 36.84 -12.67 -7.07
CA PRO A 177 36.42 -11.28 -7.27
C PRO A 177 34.90 -11.12 -7.23
N LEU A 178 34.41 -10.03 -6.62
CA LEU A 178 33.00 -9.69 -6.62
C LEU A 178 32.68 -8.58 -7.62
N LYS A 179 31.42 -8.49 -8.05
CA LYS A 179 30.92 -7.33 -8.79
C LYS A 179 29.95 -6.52 -7.94
N ILE A 180 30.23 -5.24 -7.83
CA ILE A 180 29.47 -4.30 -7.01
C ILE A 180 28.84 -3.24 -7.90
N ASP A 181 27.56 -3.01 -7.67
CA ASP A 181 26.84 -1.87 -8.22
C ASP A 181 27.02 -0.66 -7.31
N GLN A 182 27.71 0.35 -7.83
CA GLN A 182 27.97 1.63 -7.17
C GLN A 182 27.10 2.76 -7.74
N SER A 183 26.06 2.46 -8.51
CA SER A 183 25.19 3.46 -9.15
C SER A 183 24.56 4.44 -8.18
N ALA A 184 24.29 4.02 -6.94
CA ALA A 184 23.78 4.89 -5.88
C ALA A 184 24.78 5.98 -5.46
N LEU A 185 26.08 5.75 -5.68
CA LEU A 185 27.19 6.61 -5.27
C LEU A 185 27.76 7.41 -6.44
N THR A 186 28.05 6.75 -7.55
CA THR A 186 28.74 7.34 -8.71
C THR A 186 27.78 7.78 -9.80
N GLY A 187 26.53 7.28 -9.78
CA GLY A 187 25.56 7.44 -10.87
C GLY A 187 25.80 6.50 -12.05
N GLU A 188 26.90 5.74 -12.07
CA GLU A 188 27.22 4.81 -13.16
C GLU A 188 26.55 3.45 -12.94
N SER A 189 25.79 3.00 -13.93
CA SER A 189 24.97 1.78 -13.81
C SER A 189 25.75 0.47 -14.06
N LEU A 190 27.00 0.56 -14.54
CA LEU A 190 27.82 -0.62 -14.81
C LEU A 190 28.47 -1.12 -13.51
N PRO A 191 28.29 -2.40 -13.15
CA PRO A 191 28.88 -2.93 -11.93
C PRO A 191 30.39 -3.06 -12.09
N VAL A 192 31.11 -2.62 -11.07
CA VAL A 192 32.58 -2.62 -11.00
C VAL A 192 33.05 -3.94 -10.41
N THR A 193 34.10 -4.53 -10.99
CA THR A 193 34.73 -5.75 -10.43
C THR A 193 35.76 -5.34 -9.38
N LYS A 194 35.67 -5.96 -8.20
CA LYS A 194 36.52 -5.70 -7.04
C LYS A 194 37.23 -6.99 -6.63
N ASN A 195 38.55 -6.89 -6.50
CA ASN A 195 39.44 -8.01 -6.17
C ASN A 195 39.74 -8.04 -4.67
N PRO A 196 40.22 -9.17 -4.13
CA PRO A 196 40.78 -9.23 -2.78
C PRO A 196 41.75 -8.09 -2.50
N GLY A 197 41.56 -7.39 -1.38
CA GLY A 197 42.33 -6.22 -0.99
C GLY A 197 41.78 -4.87 -1.45
N ASP A 198 40.79 -4.83 -2.36
CA ASP A 198 40.13 -3.58 -2.77
C ASP A 198 39.12 -3.09 -1.73
N GLY A 199 38.92 -1.77 -1.68
CA GLY A 199 37.88 -1.12 -0.88
C GLY A 199 36.49 -1.22 -1.50
N VAL A 200 35.48 -1.43 -0.66
CA VAL A 200 34.05 -1.45 -0.99
C VAL A 200 33.31 -0.44 -0.11
N TYR A 201 32.33 0.25 -0.68
CA TYR A 201 31.69 1.39 -0.02
C TYR A 201 30.27 1.08 0.44
N SER A 202 29.90 1.67 1.57
CA SER A 202 28.55 1.64 2.15
C SER A 202 27.49 2.08 1.14
N GLY A 203 26.34 1.40 1.13
CA GLY A 203 25.23 1.68 0.22
C GLY A 203 25.39 1.09 -1.19
N SER A 204 26.57 0.54 -1.53
CA SER A 204 26.74 -0.25 -2.75
C SER A 204 26.02 -1.60 -2.64
N THR A 205 25.66 -2.22 -3.75
CA THR A 205 24.97 -3.52 -3.75
C THR A 205 25.81 -4.60 -4.42
N CYS A 206 25.98 -5.74 -3.77
CA CYS A 206 26.67 -6.87 -4.38
C CYS A 206 25.79 -7.53 -5.47
N LYS A 207 26.26 -7.54 -6.72
CA LYS A 207 25.55 -8.14 -7.86
C LYS A 207 26.04 -9.54 -8.17
N GLN A 208 27.32 -9.84 -7.94
CA GLN A 208 27.92 -11.15 -8.20
C GLN A 208 29.04 -11.45 -7.21
N GLY A 209 29.20 -12.74 -6.87
CA GLY A 209 30.24 -13.21 -5.97
C GLY A 209 29.82 -13.20 -4.51
N GLU A 210 30.70 -13.75 -3.69
CA GLU A 210 30.60 -13.76 -2.23
C GLU A 210 32.02 -13.74 -1.68
N ILE A 211 32.27 -12.86 -0.72
CA ILE A 211 33.59 -12.67 -0.14
C ILE A 211 33.47 -12.07 1.26
N GLU A 212 34.43 -12.37 2.11
CA GLU A 212 34.53 -11.77 3.44
C GLU A 212 35.27 -10.42 3.35
N ALA A 213 34.96 -9.50 4.25
CA ALA A 213 35.56 -8.18 4.28
C ALA A 213 35.75 -7.68 5.71
N VAL A 214 36.74 -6.81 5.94
CA VAL A 214 36.97 -6.12 7.21
C VAL A 214 36.44 -4.70 7.13
N VAL A 215 35.64 -4.27 8.11
CA VAL A 215 35.07 -2.91 8.15
C VAL A 215 36.17 -1.91 8.46
N ILE A 216 36.29 -0.86 7.63
CA ILE A 216 37.30 0.21 7.79
C ILE A 216 36.69 1.49 8.36
N ALA A 217 35.46 1.84 7.98
CA ALA A 217 34.79 3.06 8.44
C ALA A 217 33.28 2.86 8.56
N THR A 218 32.66 3.55 9.51
CA THR A 218 31.23 3.42 9.86
C THR A 218 30.54 4.78 9.94
N GLY A 219 29.22 4.79 9.76
CA GLY A 219 28.34 5.95 9.95
C GLY A 219 28.71 7.12 9.04
N VAL A 220 28.86 8.30 9.66
CA VAL A 220 29.22 9.57 8.98
C VAL A 220 30.60 9.52 8.33
N HIS A 221 31.50 8.66 8.81
CA HIS A 221 32.86 8.54 8.27
C HIS A 221 32.94 7.74 6.97
N THR A 222 31.87 7.03 6.60
CA THR A 222 31.80 6.35 5.30
C THR A 222 31.77 7.35 4.15
N PHE A 223 32.22 6.93 2.97
CA PHE A 223 32.13 7.73 1.76
C PHE A 223 30.69 8.16 1.46
N PHE A 224 29.73 7.23 1.61
CA PHE A 224 28.30 7.54 1.48
C PHE A 224 27.84 8.53 2.54
N GLY A 225 28.26 8.37 3.80
CA GLY A 225 27.85 9.24 4.90
C GLY A 225 28.32 10.68 4.72
N LYS A 226 29.56 10.87 4.26
CA LYS A 226 30.12 12.19 3.90
C LYS A 226 29.32 12.85 2.77
N ALA A 227 28.98 12.09 1.73
CA ALA A 227 28.16 12.60 0.62
C ALA A 227 26.72 12.92 1.07
N ALA A 228 26.10 12.05 1.86
CA ALA A 228 24.73 12.23 2.35
C ALA A 228 24.59 13.47 3.25
N HIS A 229 25.58 13.73 4.11
CA HIS A 229 25.61 14.93 4.95
C HIS A 229 25.67 16.23 4.11
N LEU A 230 26.20 16.20 2.89
CA LEU A 230 26.27 17.37 2.00
C LEU A 230 24.97 17.61 1.19
N VAL A 231 24.11 16.60 1.05
CA VAL A 231 22.94 16.59 0.11
C VAL A 231 21.60 16.85 0.81
N GLU A 232 21.61 17.22 2.09
CA GLU A 232 20.44 17.23 3.00
C GLU A 232 19.26 18.20 2.69
N ASN A 233 19.08 18.70 1.45
CA ASN A 233 18.10 19.72 1.09
C ASN A 233 17.06 19.36 0.00
N THR A 234 16.85 18.09 -0.35
CA THR A 234 15.86 17.69 -1.38
C THR A 234 14.60 17.03 -0.80
N THR A 235 13.73 17.82 -0.18
CA THR A 235 12.39 17.34 0.22
C THR A 235 11.42 17.44 -0.97
N HIS A 236 11.20 16.34 -1.68
CA HIS A 236 10.06 16.21 -2.59
C HIS A 236 8.75 16.20 -1.78
N VAL A 237 7.81 17.09 -2.11
CA VAL A 237 6.49 17.15 -1.46
C VAL A 237 5.64 15.97 -1.93
N GLY A 238 5.27 15.07 -1.02
CA GLY A 238 4.46 13.89 -1.34
C GLY A 238 3.04 14.22 -1.83
N HIS A 239 2.46 13.35 -2.67
CA HIS A 239 1.11 13.51 -3.23
C HIS A 239 0.04 13.78 -2.16
N PHE A 240 0.09 13.05 -1.04
CA PHE A 240 -0.81 13.24 0.09
C PHE A 240 -0.77 14.66 0.67
N GLN A 241 0.43 15.25 0.81
CA GLN A 241 0.59 16.62 1.30
C GLN A 241 -0.01 17.64 0.33
N GLN A 242 0.10 17.38 -0.98
CA GLN A 242 -0.53 18.22 -2.01
C GLN A 242 -2.06 18.14 -1.93
N VAL A 243 -2.62 16.94 -1.74
CA VAL A 243 -4.07 16.73 -1.53
C VAL A 243 -4.56 17.46 -0.28
N LEU A 244 -3.83 17.34 0.84
CA LEU A 244 -4.16 18.04 2.08
C LEU A 244 -4.14 19.56 1.91
N THR A 245 -3.13 20.08 1.20
CA THR A 245 -3.03 21.51 0.88
C THR A 245 -4.17 21.96 -0.03
N ALA A 246 -4.59 21.15 -1.00
CA ALA A 246 -5.72 21.45 -1.87
C ALA A 246 -7.05 21.52 -1.11
N ILE A 247 -7.29 20.61 -0.16
CA ILE A 247 -8.47 20.65 0.72
C ILE A 247 -8.43 21.89 1.61
N GLY A 248 -7.28 22.18 2.23
CA GLY A 248 -7.09 23.39 3.04
C GLY A 248 -7.37 24.66 2.24
N ASN A 249 -6.82 24.76 1.02
CA ASN A 249 -7.05 25.88 0.12
C ASN A 249 -8.53 26.01 -0.27
N PHE A 250 -9.23 24.90 -0.55
CA PHE A 250 -10.67 24.94 -0.85
C PHE A 250 -11.48 25.52 0.32
N CYS A 251 -11.18 25.12 1.55
CA CYS A 251 -11.82 25.67 2.75
C CYS A 251 -11.51 27.17 2.91
N ILE A 252 -10.24 27.58 2.79
CA ILE A 252 -9.83 28.99 2.88
C ILE A 252 -10.52 29.84 1.81
N CYS A 253 -10.56 29.38 0.56
CA CYS A 253 -11.25 30.09 -0.53
C CYS A 253 -12.76 30.19 -0.28
N SER A 254 -13.38 29.14 0.25
CA SER A 254 -14.82 29.15 0.57
C SER A 254 -15.14 30.15 1.69
N ILE A 255 -14.29 30.21 2.72
CA ILE A 255 -14.39 31.20 3.81
C ILE A 255 -14.19 32.61 3.26
N ALA A 256 -13.13 32.84 2.48
CA ALA A 256 -12.85 34.16 1.89
C ALA A 256 -14.02 34.64 1.00
N ALA A 257 -14.58 33.76 0.18
CA ALA A 257 -15.77 34.07 -0.62
C ALA A 257 -16.98 34.39 0.27
N GLY A 258 -17.21 33.60 1.33
CA GLY A 258 -18.26 33.85 2.32
C GLY A 258 -18.10 35.21 3.01
N MET A 259 -16.89 35.55 3.46
CA MET A 259 -16.58 36.84 4.08
C MET A 259 -16.84 38.01 3.13
N VAL A 260 -16.42 37.90 1.86
CA VAL A 260 -16.66 38.96 0.86
C VAL A 260 -18.16 39.16 0.62
N ILE A 261 -18.92 38.06 0.49
CA ILE A 261 -20.38 38.13 0.33
C ILE A 261 -21.02 38.78 1.56
N GLU A 262 -20.64 38.39 2.77
CA GLU A 262 -21.16 38.98 4.01
C GLU A 262 -20.84 40.46 4.12
N ILE A 263 -19.60 40.88 3.82
CA ILE A 263 -19.20 42.30 3.83
C ILE A 263 -20.07 43.11 2.86
N ILE A 264 -20.31 42.61 1.65
CA ILE A 264 -21.16 43.28 0.65
C ILE A 264 -22.60 43.38 1.13
N VAL A 265 -23.16 42.32 1.72
CA VAL A 265 -24.54 42.29 2.19
C VAL A 265 -24.73 43.18 3.42
N ILE A 266 -23.88 43.04 4.43
CA ILE A 266 -23.99 43.73 5.73
C ILE A 266 -23.75 45.24 5.55
N TYR A 267 -22.69 45.63 4.86
CA TYR A 267 -22.33 47.04 4.71
C TYR A 267 -22.93 47.71 3.49
N GLY A 268 -23.15 46.95 2.41
CA GLY A 268 -23.67 47.51 1.15
C GLY A 268 -25.19 47.51 1.04
N LEU A 269 -25.89 46.53 1.64
CA LEU A 269 -27.36 46.41 1.53
C LEU A 269 -28.08 46.71 2.85
N GLN A 270 -27.53 46.29 3.99
CA GLN A 270 -28.19 46.41 5.30
C GLN A 270 -27.72 47.62 6.13
N GLU A 271 -26.69 48.34 5.69
CA GLU A 271 -26.11 49.52 6.37
C GLU A 271 -25.88 49.33 7.89
N ARG A 272 -25.47 48.11 8.32
CA ARG A 272 -25.29 47.78 9.74
C ARG A 272 -24.00 48.35 10.32
N GLU A 273 -23.96 48.44 11.66
CA GLU A 273 -22.79 48.90 12.39
C GLU A 273 -21.53 48.05 12.12
N TYR A 274 -20.39 48.73 12.02
CA TYR A 274 -19.07 48.11 11.78
C TYR A 274 -18.77 46.96 12.74
N ARG A 275 -19.10 47.12 14.02
CA ARG A 275 -18.80 46.13 15.06
C ARG A 275 -19.51 44.79 14.82
N VAL A 276 -20.77 44.86 14.40
CA VAL A 276 -21.61 43.68 14.17
C VAL A 276 -21.14 42.88 12.95
N GLY A 277 -20.61 43.57 11.93
CA GLY A 277 -19.99 42.89 10.80
C GLY A 277 -18.73 42.11 11.21
N VAL A 278 -17.92 42.62 12.14
CA VAL A 278 -16.71 41.92 12.63
C VAL A 278 -17.06 40.62 13.35
N ASP A 279 -18.10 40.59 14.19
CA ASP A 279 -18.51 39.40 14.94
C ASP A 279 -18.97 38.27 14.01
N ASN A 280 -19.70 38.61 12.94
CA ASN A 280 -20.13 37.65 11.91
C ASN A 280 -18.94 37.07 11.12
N LEU A 281 -17.96 37.91 10.79
CA LEU A 281 -16.72 37.46 10.15
C LEU A 281 -15.92 36.52 11.07
N LEU A 282 -15.91 36.79 12.38
CA LEU A 282 -15.24 35.94 13.37
C LEU A 282 -15.90 34.56 13.48
N VAL A 283 -17.23 34.51 13.48
CA VAL A 283 -18.03 33.26 13.43
C VAL A 283 -17.62 32.40 12.24
N LEU A 284 -17.48 33.01 11.06
CA LEU A 284 -17.12 32.30 9.84
C LEU A 284 -15.68 31.76 9.88
N LEU A 285 -14.75 32.53 10.43
CA LEU A 285 -13.35 32.11 10.58
C LEU A 285 -13.22 30.95 11.58
N ILE A 286 -13.80 31.04 12.77
CA ILE A 286 -13.69 30.00 13.80
C ILE A 286 -14.40 28.71 13.36
N GLY A 287 -15.60 28.83 12.79
CA GLY A 287 -16.42 27.67 12.41
C GLY A 287 -15.98 27.02 11.10
N GLY A 288 -15.39 27.79 10.19
CA GLY A 288 -15.04 27.33 8.85
C GLY A 288 -13.72 26.55 8.76
N ILE A 289 -12.79 26.76 9.69
CA ILE A 289 -11.42 26.23 9.58
C ILE A 289 -11.31 24.84 10.24
N PRO A 290 -11.05 23.77 9.46
CA PRO A 290 -10.93 22.42 9.99
C PRO A 290 -9.52 22.14 10.53
N ILE A 291 -9.15 22.74 11.67
CA ILE A 291 -7.79 22.65 12.24
C ILE A 291 -7.37 21.21 12.52
N ALA A 292 -8.31 20.36 12.99
CA ALA A 292 -8.01 18.96 13.30
C ALA A 292 -7.68 18.07 12.08
N MET A 293 -7.90 18.54 10.84
CA MET A 293 -7.81 17.70 9.64
C MET A 293 -6.43 17.06 9.41
N PRO A 294 -5.33 17.84 9.36
CA PRO A 294 -4.01 17.26 9.11
C PRO A 294 -3.66 16.19 10.14
N THR A 295 -3.96 16.48 11.40
CA THR A 295 -3.69 15.60 12.55
C THR A 295 -4.48 14.30 12.44
N VAL A 296 -5.79 14.37 12.20
CA VAL A 296 -6.65 13.17 12.13
C VAL A 296 -6.20 12.25 11.00
N LEU A 297 -5.85 12.81 9.85
CA LEU A 297 -5.37 12.02 8.72
C LEU A 297 -4.01 11.38 9.01
N SER A 298 -3.05 12.14 9.56
CA SER A 298 -1.73 11.64 9.96
C SER A 298 -1.82 10.49 10.96
N VAL A 299 -2.64 10.66 12.01
CA VAL A 299 -2.89 9.63 13.04
C VAL A 299 -3.58 8.41 12.45
N THR A 300 -4.54 8.61 11.54
CA THR A 300 -5.23 7.51 10.85
C THR A 300 -4.27 6.67 10.01
N MET A 301 -3.32 7.30 9.31
CA MET A 301 -2.27 6.61 8.56
C MET A 301 -1.33 5.85 9.50
N ALA A 302 -0.90 6.45 10.61
CA ALA A 302 -0.01 5.80 11.56
C ALA A 302 -0.64 4.58 12.25
N ILE A 303 -1.89 4.69 12.71
CA ILE A 303 -2.66 3.56 13.23
C ILE A 303 -2.85 2.50 12.14
N GLY A 304 -3.06 2.95 10.89
CA GLY A 304 -3.18 2.10 9.73
C GLY A 304 -1.93 1.26 9.45
N SER A 305 -0.77 1.91 9.41
CA SER A 305 0.55 1.29 9.28
C SER A 305 0.81 0.28 10.41
N HIS A 306 0.48 0.65 11.65
CA HIS A 306 0.60 -0.28 12.77
C HIS A 306 -0.28 -1.52 12.61
N ARG A 307 -1.52 -1.37 12.14
CA ARG A 307 -2.40 -2.52 11.84
C ARG A 307 -1.89 -3.37 10.69
N LEU A 308 -1.33 -2.76 9.64
CA LEU A 308 -0.72 -3.50 8.53
C LEU A 308 0.47 -4.32 9.03
N SER A 309 1.30 -3.76 9.91
CA SER A 309 2.41 -4.52 10.48
C SER A 309 1.94 -5.70 11.33
N GLN A 310 0.86 -5.55 12.10
CA GLN A 310 0.25 -6.68 12.82
C GLN A 310 -0.29 -7.77 11.89
N GLN A 311 -0.61 -7.43 10.64
CA GLN A 311 -1.04 -8.35 9.58
C GLN A 311 0.14 -8.86 8.73
N GLY A 312 1.38 -8.55 9.10
CA GLY A 312 2.56 -9.03 8.41
C GLY A 312 3.04 -8.15 7.24
N ALA A 313 2.60 -6.89 7.15
CA ALA A 313 3.03 -5.93 6.12
C ALA A 313 3.55 -4.63 6.75
N ILE A 314 4.86 -4.37 6.67
CA ILE A 314 5.47 -3.15 7.21
C ILE A 314 5.55 -2.10 6.11
N THR A 315 4.97 -0.91 6.35
CA THR A 315 5.02 0.22 5.41
C THR A 315 6.25 1.09 5.69
N LYS A 316 7.21 1.15 4.76
CA LYS A 316 8.35 2.07 4.83
C LYS A 316 7.91 3.50 4.49
N ARG A 317 7.03 3.63 3.49
CA ARG A 317 6.41 4.89 3.10
C ARG A 317 4.96 4.93 3.57
N MET A 318 4.62 5.84 4.48
CA MET A 318 3.24 5.95 5.01
C MET A 318 2.21 6.30 3.93
N THR A 319 2.61 7.08 2.91
CA THR A 319 1.75 7.43 1.77
C THR A 319 1.43 6.23 0.87
N ALA A 320 2.18 5.12 0.97
CA ALA A 320 1.89 3.89 0.21
C ALA A 320 0.54 3.25 0.59
N ILE A 321 -0.02 3.58 1.77
CA ILE A 321 -1.36 3.12 2.17
C ILE A 321 -2.44 3.70 1.23
N GLU A 322 -2.27 4.93 0.75
CA GLU A 322 -3.18 5.56 -0.21
C GLU A 322 -3.09 4.87 -1.58
N GLU A 323 -1.88 4.70 -2.09
CA GLU A 323 -1.65 4.05 -3.39
C GLU A 323 -2.15 2.60 -3.37
N MET A 324 -1.91 1.87 -2.26
CA MET A 324 -2.42 0.52 -2.07
C MET A 324 -3.96 0.46 -2.04
N ALA A 325 -4.65 1.50 -1.55
CA ALA A 325 -6.11 1.56 -1.60
C ALA A 325 -6.63 1.76 -3.03
N GLY A 326 -5.88 2.51 -3.85
CA GLY A 326 -6.15 2.78 -5.27
C GLY A 326 -5.65 1.70 -6.23
N MET A 327 -4.88 0.72 -5.76
CA MET A 327 -4.29 -0.34 -6.59
C MET A 327 -5.36 -1.11 -7.36
N ASP A 328 -5.17 -1.22 -8.67
CA ASP A 328 -6.05 -1.91 -9.62
C ASP A 328 -5.34 -3.02 -10.41
N VAL A 329 -4.00 -2.98 -10.51
CA VAL A 329 -3.18 -4.03 -11.11
C VAL A 329 -2.07 -4.43 -10.14
N LEU A 330 -1.88 -5.73 -9.95
CA LEU A 330 -0.82 -6.31 -9.16
C LEU A 330 0.05 -7.23 -10.04
N CYS A 331 1.23 -6.75 -10.39
CA CYS A 331 2.27 -7.54 -11.04
C CYS A 331 2.99 -8.40 -9.99
N SER A 332 2.60 -9.67 -9.90
CA SER A 332 3.16 -10.61 -8.94
C SER A 332 4.26 -11.43 -9.60
N ASP A 333 5.44 -11.47 -8.97
CA ASP A 333 6.44 -12.49 -9.29
C ASP A 333 5.86 -13.86 -8.95
N LYS A 334 6.14 -14.85 -9.79
CA LYS A 334 5.75 -16.23 -9.53
C LYS A 334 6.50 -16.78 -8.32
N THR A 335 7.82 -16.65 -8.32
CA THR A 335 8.68 -17.31 -7.31
C THR A 335 8.57 -16.58 -5.98
N GLY A 336 8.44 -17.32 -4.88
CA GLY A 336 8.32 -16.74 -3.54
C GLY A 336 6.94 -16.16 -3.19
N THR A 337 6.19 -15.64 -4.17
CA THR A 337 4.87 -15.02 -3.95
C THR A 337 3.70 -15.94 -4.28
N LEU A 338 3.61 -16.42 -5.53
CA LEU A 338 2.53 -17.33 -5.97
C LEU A 338 2.82 -18.79 -5.65
N THR A 339 4.10 -19.12 -5.51
CA THR A 339 4.57 -20.46 -5.17
C THR A 339 5.27 -20.46 -3.81
N LEU A 340 5.50 -21.64 -3.25
CA LEU A 340 6.14 -21.79 -1.94
C LEU A 340 7.65 -21.54 -1.98
N ASN A 341 8.27 -21.47 -3.17
CA ASN A 341 9.73 -21.48 -3.34
C ASN A 341 10.43 -22.62 -2.57
N LYS A 342 9.71 -23.73 -2.39
CA LYS A 342 10.19 -24.97 -1.77
C LYS A 342 10.16 -26.03 -2.86
N LEU A 343 11.25 -26.06 -3.62
CA LEU A 343 11.36 -26.92 -4.78
C LEU A 343 11.40 -28.38 -4.34
N THR A 344 10.80 -29.23 -5.14
CA THR A 344 10.78 -30.68 -4.93
C THR A 344 11.14 -31.38 -6.23
N VAL A 345 11.77 -32.55 -6.13
CA VAL A 345 12.21 -33.31 -7.30
C VAL A 345 11.63 -34.71 -7.22
N ASP A 346 10.97 -35.13 -8.29
CA ASP A 346 10.52 -36.51 -8.43
C ASP A 346 11.64 -37.36 -9.06
N LYS A 347 12.21 -38.26 -8.26
CA LYS A 347 13.29 -39.18 -8.70
C LYS A 347 12.87 -40.01 -9.92
N ASN A 348 11.59 -40.38 -10.06
CA ASN A 348 11.13 -41.22 -11.16
C ASN A 348 11.24 -40.51 -12.50
N MET A 349 11.10 -39.19 -12.51
CA MET A 349 11.14 -38.38 -13.72
C MET A 349 12.56 -38.00 -14.15
N ILE A 350 13.61 -38.29 -13.37
CA ILE A 350 15.00 -37.96 -13.75
C ILE A 350 15.40 -38.74 -15.01
N GLU A 351 15.97 -38.04 -15.98
CA GLU A 351 16.47 -38.59 -17.26
C GLU A 351 18.00 -38.54 -17.29
N VAL A 352 18.63 -39.69 -17.52
CA VAL A 352 20.09 -39.86 -17.51
C VAL A 352 20.60 -40.08 -18.94
N PHE A 353 21.72 -39.42 -19.27
CA PHE A 353 22.36 -39.47 -20.58
C PHE A 353 23.70 -40.21 -20.56
N ALA A 354 24.44 -40.13 -19.44
CA ALA A 354 25.71 -40.83 -19.26
C ALA A 354 25.50 -42.34 -19.08
N LYS A 355 26.33 -43.15 -19.76
CA LYS A 355 26.27 -44.62 -19.65
C LYS A 355 26.84 -45.08 -18.30
N GLY A 356 26.15 -45.99 -17.63
CA GLY A 356 26.60 -46.57 -16.34
C GLY A 356 26.41 -45.67 -15.12
N VAL A 357 25.64 -44.59 -15.24
CA VAL A 357 25.27 -43.71 -14.11
C VAL A 357 23.83 -44.02 -13.70
N ASP A 358 23.62 -44.30 -12.42
CA ASP A 358 22.28 -44.49 -11.85
C ASP A 358 21.68 -43.16 -11.34
N LYS A 359 20.35 -43.10 -11.21
CA LYS A 359 19.63 -41.90 -10.75
C LYS A 359 20.05 -41.46 -9.35
N ASP A 360 20.34 -42.38 -8.43
CA ASP A 360 20.82 -42.03 -7.10
C ASP A 360 22.22 -41.41 -7.13
N LEU A 361 23.09 -41.86 -8.04
CA LEU A 361 24.40 -41.25 -8.24
C LEU A 361 24.28 -39.83 -8.81
N VAL A 362 23.29 -39.57 -9.67
CA VAL A 362 22.98 -38.21 -10.17
C VAL A 362 22.58 -37.29 -9.04
N VAL A 363 21.69 -37.73 -8.16
CA VAL A 363 21.25 -36.94 -6.99
C VAL A 363 22.45 -36.65 -6.08
N LEU A 364 23.32 -37.64 -5.84
CA LEU A 364 24.54 -37.42 -5.06
C LEU A 364 25.48 -36.40 -5.73
N MET A 365 25.67 -36.45 -7.05
CA MET A 365 26.50 -35.47 -7.78
C MET A 365 25.89 -34.06 -7.73
N ALA A 366 24.57 -33.94 -7.85
CA ALA A 366 23.86 -32.67 -7.71
C ALA A 366 23.98 -32.12 -6.28
N ALA A 367 23.86 -32.99 -5.26
CA ALA A 367 24.03 -32.62 -3.86
C ALA A 367 25.48 -32.21 -3.53
N ARG A 368 26.48 -32.87 -4.14
CA ARG A 368 27.88 -32.44 -4.08
C ARG A 368 28.07 -31.03 -4.64
N ALA A 369 27.47 -30.72 -5.78
CA ALA A 369 27.47 -29.37 -6.35
C ALA A 369 26.60 -28.36 -5.59
N SER A 370 25.98 -28.74 -4.46
CA SER A 370 25.21 -27.86 -3.58
C SER A 370 26.03 -27.45 -2.35
N ARG A 371 25.70 -26.29 -1.77
CA ARG A 371 26.20 -25.94 -0.44
C ARG A 371 25.47 -26.75 0.63
N LEU A 372 26.17 -27.01 1.73
CA LEU A 372 25.56 -27.60 2.94
C LEU A 372 25.11 -26.53 3.92
N GLU A 373 25.83 -25.42 3.99
CA GLU A 373 25.56 -24.29 4.89
C GLU A 373 25.01 -23.12 4.08
N ASN A 374 24.02 -22.40 4.64
CA ASN A 374 23.37 -21.25 3.99
C ASN A 374 22.86 -21.57 2.56
N GLN A 375 21.97 -22.56 2.48
CA GLN A 375 21.49 -23.17 1.23
C GLN A 375 20.46 -22.30 0.49
N ASP A 376 20.58 -22.24 -0.84
CA ASP A 376 19.52 -21.76 -1.73
C ASP A 376 18.34 -22.77 -1.76
N ALA A 377 17.17 -22.33 -2.20
CA ALA A 377 15.98 -23.20 -2.32
C ALA A 377 16.23 -24.44 -3.21
N ILE A 378 17.02 -24.30 -4.28
CA ILE A 378 17.42 -25.42 -5.16
C ILE A 378 18.38 -26.37 -4.42
N ASP A 379 19.35 -25.81 -3.70
CA ASP A 379 20.36 -26.56 -2.96
C ASP A 379 19.70 -27.39 -1.86
N ALA A 380 18.80 -26.76 -1.08
CA ALA A 380 18.01 -27.43 -0.06
C ALA A 380 17.12 -28.53 -0.63
N ALA A 381 16.48 -28.28 -1.78
CA ALA A 381 15.65 -29.28 -2.46
C ALA A 381 16.45 -30.51 -2.88
N ILE A 382 17.68 -30.34 -3.37
CA ILE A 382 18.53 -31.44 -3.81
C ILE A 382 19.14 -32.17 -2.61
N VAL A 383 19.65 -31.45 -1.61
CA VAL A 383 20.24 -32.04 -0.40
C VAL A 383 19.19 -32.83 0.39
N SER A 384 17.94 -32.37 0.44
CA SER A 384 16.83 -33.09 1.08
C SER A 384 16.37 -34.35 0.33
N MET A 385 16.85 -34.60 -0.90
CA MET A 385 16.62 -35.88 -1.59
C MET A 385 17.51 -37.02 -1.07
N LEU A 386 18.58 -36.68 -0.36
CA LEU A 386 19.45 -37.66 0.31
C LEU A 386 18.82 -38.07 1.64
N ALA A 387 19.09 -39.31 2.07
CA ALA A 387 18.61 -39.79 3.36
C ALA A 387 19.31 -39.07 4.53
N ASP A 388 20.61 -38.80 4.39
CA ASP A 388 21.41 -37.99 5.31
C ASP A 388 22.18 -36.91 4.51
N PRO A 389 22.01 -35.61 4.81
CA PRO A 389 22.77 -34.52 4.21
C PRO A 389 24.30 -34.71 4.26
N LYS A 390 24.82 -35.44 5.26
CA LYS A 390 26.26 -35.71 5.40
C LYS A 390 26.82 -36.56 4.27
N GLU A 391 25.98 -37.38 3.61
CA GLU A 391 26.39 -38.19 2.46
C GLU A 391 26.93 -37.32 1.31
N ALA A 392 26.44 -36.09 1.18
CA ALA A 392 26.89 -35.17 0.13
C ALA A 392 28.39 -34.83 0.22
N ARG A 393 29.02 -34.94 1.40
CA ARG A 393 30.46 -34.72 1.61
C ARG A 393 31.20 -35.96 2.11
N ALA A 394 30.52 -37.09 2.27
CA ALA A 394 31.15 -38.32 2.72
C ALA A 394 32.19 -38.83 1.70
N GLY A 395 33.40 -39.12 2.18
CA GLY A 395 34.48 -39.70 1.39
C GLY A 395 35.12 -38.78 0.35
N ILE A 396 34.91 -37.46 0.45
CA ILE A 396 35.52 -36.47 -0.43
C ILE A 396 36.17 -35.33 0.35
N LYS A 397 37.28 -34.80 -0.17
CA LYS A 397 37.91 -33.58 0.34
C LYS A 397 37.58 -32.42 -0.60
N GLU A 398 36.84 -31.45 -0.09
CA GLU A 398 36.49 -30.22 -0.82
C GLU A 398 37.74 -29.36 -1.05
N VAL A 399 37.91 -28.88 -2.28
CA VAL A 399 39.05 -28.02 -2.68
C VAL A 399 38.57 -26.61 -2.98
N HIS A 400 37.51 -26.48 -3.78
CA HIS A 400 36.94 -25.19 -4.15
C HIS A 400 35.48 -25.37 -4.56
N PHE A 401 34.64 -24.43 -4.13
CA PHE A 401 33.24 -24.33 -4.51
C PHE A 401 33.02 -23.04 -5.30
N LEU A 402 32.55 -23.17 -6.54
CA LEU A 402 32.15 -22.06 -7.37
C LEU A 402 30.67 -21.73 -7.09
N PRO A 403 30.37 -20.58 -6.45
CA PRO A 403 29.01 -20.18 -6.15
C PRO A 403 28.19 -19.83 -7.40
N PHE A 404 26.87 -19.70 -7.21
CA PHE A 404 25.97 -19.37 -8.30
C PHE A 404 26.23 -17.94 -8.80
N ASN A 405 26.37 -17.79 -10.11
CA ASN A 405 26.43 -16.49 -10.77
C ASN A 405 25.29 -16.35 -11.78
N PRO A 406 24.49 -15.26 -11.77
CA PRO A 406 23.42 -15.03 -12.75
C PRO A 406 23.85 -15.05 -14.23
N THR A 407 25.12 -14.74 -14.54
CA THR A 407 25.64 -14.82 -15.92
C THR A 407 25.95 -16.27 -16.33
N ASP A 408 26.64 -17.00 -15.46
CA ASP A 408 27.11 -18.36 -15.76
C ASP A 408 26.00 -19.39 -15.54
N LYS A 409 25.02 -19.05 -14.70
CA LYS A 409 23.84 -19.84 -14.29
C LYS A 409 24.18 -21.27 -13.87
N ARG A 410 25.33 -21.44 -13.20
CA ARG A 410 25.82 -22.73 -12.70
C ARG A 410 26.52 -22.59 -11.36
N THR A 411 26.64 -23.71 -10.68
CA THR A 411 27.48 -23.93 -9.48
C THR A 411 28.39 -25.11 -9.78
N ALA A 412 29.55 -25.17 -9.13
CA ALA A 412 30.44 -26.32 -9.27
C ALA A 412 31.19 -26.60 -7.97
N LEU A 413 31.43 -27.89 -7.70
CA LEU A 413 32.31 -28.33 -6.63
C LEU A 413 33.51 -29.05 -7.24
N THR A 414 34.71 -28.61 -6.89
CA THR A 414 35.96 -29.32 -7.14
C THR A 414 36.36 -30.06 -5.88
N TYR A 415 36.54 -31.38 -5.97
CA TYR A 415 36.86 -32.24 -4.83
C TYR A 415 37.86 -33.33 -5.20
N ILE A 416 38.56 -33.84 -4.19
CA ILE A 416 39.44 -35.01 -4.29
C ILE A 416 38.69 -36.21 -3.72
N ASP A 417 38.62 -37.29 -4.48
CA ASP A 417 38.00 -38.55 -4.04
C ASP A 417 38.93 -39.36 -3.13
N ALA A 418 38.41 -40.46 -2.57
CA ALA A 418 39.20 -41.37 -1.73
C ALA A 418 40.36 -42.06 -2.49
N ALA A 419 40.34 -42.08 -3.82
CA ALA A 419 41.41 -42.62 -4.66
C ALA A 419 42.48 -41.56 -4.99
N GLY A 420 42.35 -40.35 -4.46
CA GLY A 420 43.29 -39.24 -4.69
C GLY A 420 43.12 -38.55 -6.05
N LYS A 421 42.06 -38.86 -6.81
CA LYS A 421 41.76 -38.21 -8.08
C LYS A 421 40.90 -36.97 -7.85
N MET A 422 41.19 -35.92 -8.61
CA MET A 422 40.43 -34.67 -8.56
C MET A 422 39.29 -34.71 -9.57
N HIS A 423 38.08 -34.46 -9.10
CA HIS A 423 36.85 -34.41 -9.89
C HIS A 423 36.18 -33.06 -9.73
N ARG A 424 35.44 -32.65 -10.76
CA ARG A 424 34.61 -31.45 -10.71
C ARG A 424 33.20 -31.80 -11.18
N VAL A 425 32.22 -31.48 -10.34
CA VAL A 425 30.79 -31.66 -10.64
C VAL A 425 30.13 -30.29 -10.72
N SER A 426 29.21 -30.14 -11.66
CA SER A 426 28.52 -28.87 -11.91
C SER A 426 27.03 -29.10 -12.08
N LYS A 427 26.24 -28.16 -11.59
CA LYS A 427 24.79 -28.12 -11.81
C LYS A 427 24.38 -26.70 -12.23
N GLY A 428 23.33 -26.59 -13.03
CA GLY A 428 22.88 -25.27 -13.48
C GLY A 428 21.78 -25.31 -14.53
N ALA A 429 21.59 -24.17 -15.19
CA ALA A 429 20.65 -24.05 -16.30
C ALA A 429 21.00 -25.06 -17.40
N PRO A 430 20.05 -25.88 -17.89
CA PRO A 430 20.33 -26.94 -18.84
C PRO A 430 21.09 -26.50 -20.09
N GLU A 431 20.75 -25.35 -20.67
CA GLU A 431 21.46 -24.79 -21.83
C GLU A 431 22.93 -24.50 -21.53
N GLN A 432 23.23 -23.95 -20.35
CA GLN A 432 24.61 -23.62 -19.97
C GLN A 432 25.41 -24.88 -19.67
N ILE A 433 24.81 -25.86 -19.01
CA ILE A 433 25.46 -27.16 -18.77
C ILE A 433 25.66 -27.93 -20.08
N LEU A 434 24.70 -27.84 -21.01
CA LEU A 434 24.81 -28.43 -22.35
C LEU A 434 25.92 -27.78 -23.19
N ASN A 435 26.14 -26.47 -23.04
CA ASN A 435 27.24 -25.77 -23.72
C ASN A 435 28.63 -26.21 -23.26
N LEU A 436 28.75 -26.77 -22.05
CA LEU A 436 30.01 -27.30 -21.55
C LEU A 436 30.32 -28.69 -22.12
N ALA A 437 29.28 -29.46 -22.46
CA ALA A 437 29.40 -30.85 -22.85
C ALA A 437 30.13 -31.04 -24.18
N HIS A 438 31.08 -31.98 -24.22
CA HIS A 438 31.88 -32.28 -25.42
C HIS A 438 31.05 -32.81 -26.60
N ASN A 439 29.94 -33.50 -26.34
CA ASN A 439 29.07 -34.14 -27.33
C ASN A 439 27.76 -33.37 -27.60
N LYS A 440 27.76 -32.04 -27.39
CA LYS A 440 26.58 -31.17 -27.52
C LYS A 440 25.71 -31.47 -28.75
N SER A 441 26.31 -31.56 -29.93
CA SER A 441 25.57 -31.71 -31.20
C SER A 441 24.73 -32.99 -31.29
N GLU A 442 25.14 -34.07 -30.61
CA GLU A 442 24.44 -35.35 -30.61
C GLU A 442 23.28 -35.36 -29.62
N ILE A 443 23.49 -34.82 -28.41
CA ILE A 443 22.52 -34.88 -27.31
C ILE A 443 21.51 -33.72 -27.30
N GLN A 444 21.81 -32.60 -27.95
CA GLN A 444 21.04 -31.35 -27.88
C GLN A 444 19.54 -31.56 -28.20
N LYS A 445 19.22 -32.26 -29.29
CA LYS A 445 17.81 -32.48 -29.67
C LYS A 445 17.02 -33.26 -28.61
N ARG A 446 17.64 -34.28 -28.01
CA ARG A 446 17.01 -35.10 -26.97
C ARG A 446 16.86 -34.33 -25.67
N VAL A 447 17.87 -33.53 -25.30
CA VAL A 447 17.84 -32.64 -24.13
C VAL A 447 16.70 -31.62 -24.26
N HIS A 448 16.59 -30.94 -25.40
CA HIS A 448 15.51 -29.97 -25.66
C HIS A 448 14.13 -30.61 -25.59
N ALA A 449 13.93 -31.77 -26.20
CA ALA A 449 12.64 -32.49 -26.14
C ALA A 449 12.21 -32.85 -24.70
N ILE A 450 13.15 -33.20 -23.83
CA ILE A 450 12.85 -33.51 -22.42
C ILE A 450 12.56 -32.23 -21.63
N ILE A 451 13.30 -31.14 -21.89
CA ILE A 451 13.04 -29.84 -21.28
C ILE A 451 11.63 -29.36 -21.62
N ASP A 452 11.21 -29.47 -22.88
CA ASP A 452 9.86 -29.09 -23.31
C ASP A 452 8.79 -29.96 -22.63
N LYS A 453 9.02 -31.28 -22.54
CA LYS A 453 8.12 -32.20 -21.82
C LYS A 453 7.99 -31.87 -20.32
N TYR A 454 9.06 -31.41 -19.69
CA TYR A 454 9.02 -30.91 -18.31
C TYR A 454 8.24 -29.59 -18.24
N ALA A 455 8.49 -28.68 -19.18
CA ALA A 455 7.83 -27.38 -19.23
C ALA A 455 6.31 -27.50 -19.42
N GLU A 456 5.84 -28.42 -20.28
CA GLU A 456 4.41 -28.74 -20.45
C GLU A 456 3.73 -29.19 -19.16
N ARG A 457 4.49 -29.83 -18.25
CA ARG A 457 4.01 -30.27 -16.93
C ARG A 457 4.21 -29.22 -15.84
N GLY A 458 4.77 -28.06 -16.18
CA GLY A 458 5.09 -26.98 -15.24
C GLY A 458 6.33 -27.25 -14.38
N LEU A 459 7.24 -28.11 -14.86
CA LEU A 459 8.47 -28.49 -14.16
C LEU A 459 9.65 -27.69 -14.74
N ARG A 460 10.44 -27.06 -13.87
CA ARG A 460 11.70 -26.42 -14.26
C ARG A 460 12.77 -27.49 -14.43
N SER A 461 13.69 -27.32 -15.37
CA SER A 461 14.75 -28.29 -15.65
C SER A 461 16.09 -27.84 -15.05
N LEU A 462 16.85 -28.78 -14.48
CA LEU A 462 18.21 -28.57 -13.97
C LEU A 462 19.16 -29.57 -14.62
N GLY A 463 20.24 -29.09 -15.22
CA GLY A 463 21.28 -29.93 -15.81
C GLY A 463 22.38 -30.26 -14.81
N VAL A 464 22.94 -31.47 -14.90
CA VAL A 464 24.12 -31.89 -14.12
C VAL A 464 25.19 -32.40 -15.08
N ALA A 465 26.43 -31.96 -14.87
CA ALA A 465 27.60 -32.41 -15.60
C ALA A 465 28.77 -32.75 -14.67
N ARG A 466 29.69 -33.56 -15.16
CA ARG A 466 30.92 -33.92 -14.45
C ARG A 466 32.14 -33.86 -15.36
N GLN A 467 33.31 -33.66 -14.78
CA GLN A 467 34.61 -33.80 -15.44
C GLN A 467 35.67 -34.30 -14.44
N GLU A 468 36.71 -34.94 -14.95
CA GLU A 468 37.94 -35.24 -14.20
C GLU A 468 38.94 -34.09 -14.40
N VAL A 469 39.79 -33.80 -13.40
CA VAL A 469 40.83 -32.76 -13.45
C VAL A 469 42.20 -33.42 -13.31
N PRO A 470 42.83 -33.86 -14.42
CA PRO A 470 44.06 -34.67 -14.36
C PRO A 470 45.27 -33.92 -13.81
N GLU A 471 45.32 -32.59 -13.97
CA GLU A 471 46.45 -31.74 -13.56
C GLU A 471 46.51 -31.48 -12.05
N GLY A 472 45.46 -31.85 -11.29
CA GLY A 472 45.44 -31.76 -9.83
C GLY A 472 45.48 -30.34 -9.25
N THR A 473 45.35 -29.30 -10.09
CA THR A 473 45.33 -27.89 -9.68
C THR A 473 43.94 -27.28 -9.82
N LYS A 474 43.59 -26.35 -8.92
CA LYS A 474 42.26 -25.71 -8.87
C LYS A 474 41.94 -24.91 -10.14
N ASP A 475 42.95 -24.24 -10.70
CA ASP A 475 42.80 -23.30 -11.82
C ASP A 475 42.84 -24.01 -13.19
N SER A 476 43.10 -25.33 -13.21
CA SER A 476 43.09 -26.10 -14.44
C SER A 476 41.69 -26.18 -15.05
N PRO A 477 41.55 -26.03 -16.38
CA PRO A 477 40.28 -26.22 -17.08
C PRO A 477 39.75 -27.67 -16.91
N GLY A 478 40.63 -28.65 -16.67
CA GLY A 478 40.29 -30.06 -16.54
C GLY A 478 40.03 -30.75 -17.90
N GLY A 479 39.52 -31.98 -17.83
CA GLY A 479 39.12 -32.76 -19.01
C GLY A 479 37.78 -32.32 -19.61
N PRO A 480 37.30 -33.00 -20.67
CA PRO A 480 36.02 -32.67 -21.29
C PRO A 480 34.84 -32.92 -20.35
N TRP A 481 33.88 -32.00 -20.29
CA TRP A 481 32.65 -32.18 -19.51
C TRP A 481 31.75 -33.25 -20.15
N GLU A 482 31.22 -34.13 -19.31
CA GLU A 482 30.18 -35.10 -19.64
C GLU A 482 28.83 -34.61 -19.11
N PHE A 483 27.84 -34.48 -20.00
CA PHE A 483 26.46 -34.19 -19.60
C PHE A 483 25.83 -35.44 -18.98
N VAL A 484 25.52 -35.40 -17.69
CA VAL A 484 25.10 -36.58 -16.94
C VAL A 484 23.59 -36.77 -17.03
N ALA A 485 22.81 -35.76 -16.63
CA ALA A 485 21.37 -35.91 -16.42
C ALA A 485 20.60 -34.58 -16.39
N LEU A 486 19.28 -34.69 -16.53
CA LEU A 486 18.29 -33.63 -16.32
C LEU A 486 17.37 -33.98 -15.15
N LEU A 487 17.28 -33.08 -14.17
CA LEU A 487 16.38 -33.21 -13.02
C LEU A 487 15.19 -32.25 -13.20
N PRO A 488 13.94 -32.73 -13.03
CA PRO A 488 12.77 -31.87 -12.99
C PRO A 488 12.55 -31.31 -11.58
N LEU A 489 12.57 -29.99 -11.46
CA LEU A 489 12.24 -29.24 -10.26
C LEU A 489 10.76 -28.80 -10.35
N PHE A 490 9.96 -29.19 -9.36
CA PHE A 490 8.60 -28.73 -9.19
C PHE A 490 8.52 -27.66 -8.12
N ASP A 491 7.89 -26.54 -8.45
CA ASP A 491 7.60 -25.44 -7.53
C ASP A 491 6.09 -25.43 -7.23
N PRO A 492 5.65 -25.98 -6.08
CA PRO A 492 4.24 -26.09 -5.78
C PRO A 492 3.59 -24.71 -5.57
N PRO A 493 2.39 -24.47 -6.16
CA PRO A 493 1.63 -23.27 -5.84
C PRO A 493 1.23 -23.28 -4.37
N ARG A 494 1.07 -22.09 -3.77
CA ARG A 494 0.57 -22.02 -2.40
C ARG A 494 -0.90 -22.43 -2.35
N HIS A 495 -1.31 -22.97 -1.19
CA HIS A 495 -2.68 -23.43 -0.97
C HIS A 495 -3.71 -22.29 -0.98
N ASP A 496 -3.29 -21.08 -0.60
CA ASP A 496 -4.11 -19.87 -0.50
C ASP A 496 -4.08 -18.99 -1.76
N SER A 497 -3.07 -19.14 -2.63
CA SER A 497 -2.90 -18.27 -3.81
C SER A 497 -4.10 -18.30 -4.75
N ALA A 498 -4.68 -19.47 -5.02
CA ALA A 498 -5.82 -19.58 -5.94
C ALA A 498 -7.09 -18.87 -5.43
N GLU A 499 -7.41 -19.01 -4.13
CA GLU A 499 -8.51 -18.27 -3.50
C GLU A 499 -8.21 -16.77 -3.46
N THR A 500 -6.97 -16.42 -3.15
CA THR A 500 -6.53 -15.03 -3.05
C THR A 500 -6.61 -14.30 -4.39
N ILE A 501 -6.23 -14.94 -5.50
CA ILE A 501 -6.37 -14.37 -6.84
C ILE A 501 -7.84 -14.08 -7.15
N ARG A 502 -8.76 -15.01 -6.82
CA ARG A 502 -10.20 -14.78 -6.98
C ARG A 502 -10.68 -13.61 -6.13
N ARG A 503 -10.26 -13.53 -4.86
CA ARG A 503 -10.59 -12.42 -3.97
C ARG A 503 -10.02 -11.09 -4.49
N ALA A 504 -8.82 -11.09 -5.07
CA ALA A 504 -8.23 -9.90 -5.68
C ALA A 504 -9.09 -9.41 -6.86
N LEU A 505 -9.51 -10.32 -7.74
CA LEU A 505 -10.39 -10.03 -8.87
C LEU A 505 -11.76 -9.51 -8.40
N ASP A 506 -12.36 -10.11 -7.36
CA ASP A 506 -13.60 -9.62 -6.74
C ASP A 506 -13.46 -8.20 -6.16
N LEU A 507 -12.23 -7.82 -5.78
CA LEU A 507 -11.87 -6.49 -5.31
C LEU A 507 -11.45 -5.53 -6.44
N GLY A 508 -11.57 -5.95 -7.69
CA GLY A 508 -11.18 -5.16 -8.86
C GLY A 508 -9.66 -4.99 -9.00
N VAL A 509 -8.86 -5.90 -8.43
CA VAL A 509 -7.40 -5.94 -8.61
C VAL A 509 -7.05 -7.07 -9.57
N SER A 510 -6.55 -6.72 -10.75
CA SER A 510 -6.07 -7.68 -11.74
C SER A 510 -4.68 -8.17 -11.36
N VAL A 511 -4.53 -9.48 -11.11
CA VAL A 511 -3.23 -10.09 -10.78
C VAL A 511 -2.57 -10.58 -12.06
N LYS A 512 -1.38 -10.06 -12.38
CA LYS A 512 -0.57 -10.44 -13.54
C LYS A 512 0.66 -11.21 -13.09
N MET A 513 0.89 -12.40 -13.63
CA MET A 513 2.08 -13.19 -13.32
C MET A 513 3.29 -12.64 -14.08
N ILE A 514 4.40 -12.40 -13.39
CA ILE A 514 5.69 -12.08 -13.98
C ILE A 514 6.65 -13.22 -13.64
N THR A 515 7.25 -13.86 -14.65
CA THR A 515 8.20 -14.95 -14.41
C THR A 515 9.35 -14.96 -15.40
N GLY A 516 10.54 -15.32 -14.90
CA GLY A 516 11.69 -15.65 -15.74
C GLY A 516 11.63 -17.05 -16.36
N ASP A 517 10.66 -17.88 -15.94
CA ASP A 517 10.44 -19.22 -16.52
C ASP A 517 9.90 -19.13 -17.95
N GLN A 518 10.03 -20.22 -18.71
CA GLN A 518 9.44 -20.34 -20.03
C GLN A 518 7.91 -20.22 -20.00
N LEU A 519 7.33 -19.79 -21.12
CA LEU A 519 5.88 -19.55 -21.23
C LEU A 519 5.03 -20.78 -20.91
N ALA A 520 5.47 -21.98 -21.29
CA ALA A 520 4.75 -23.21 -20.99
C ALA A 520 4.60 -23.45 -19.47
N ILE A 521 5.67 -23.20 -18.70
CA ILE A 521 5.67 -23.32 -17.23
C ILE A 521 4.75 -22.26 -16.62
N GLY A 522 4.83 -21.02 -17.11
CA GLY A 522 3.97 -19.92 -16.68
C GLY A 522 2.49 -20.23 -16.91
N LYS A 523 2.12 -20.68 -18.11
CA LYS A 523 0.74 -21.06 -18.47
C LYS A 523 0.22 -22.22 -17.64
N GLU A 524 1.02 -23.27 -17.42
CA GLU A 524 0.60 -24.41 -16.59
C GLU A 524 0.42 -24.00 -15.12
N THR A 525 1.31 -23.16 -14.60
CA THR A 525 1.18 -22.61 -13.24
C THR A 525 -0.06 -21.72 -13.13
N GLY A 526 -0.28 -20.83 -14.10
CA GLY A 526 -1.46 -19.96 -14.18
C GLY A 526 -2.76 -20.74 -14.27
N ARG A 527 -2.78 -21.84 -15.04
CA ARG A 527 -3.92 -22.75 -15.14
C ARG A 527 -4.27 -23.39 -13.79
N ARG A 528 -3.26 -23.85 -13.02
CA ARG A 528 -3.47 -24.42 -11.69
C ARG A 528 -3.93 -23.40 -10.66
N LEU A 529 -3.43 -22.17 -10.74
CA LEU A 529 -3.81 -21.06 -9.87
C LEU A 529 -5.18 -20.46 -10.21
N GLY A 530 -5.69 -20.69 -11.43
CA GLY A 530 -6.94 -20.10 -11.91
C GLY A 530 -6.80 -18.63 -12.34
N MET A 531 -5.60 -18.22 -12.76
CA MET A 531 -5.30 -16.86 -13.23
C MET A 531 -5.65 -16.63 -14.70
N GLY A 532 -5.83 -17.71 -15.46
CA GLY A 532 -5.97 -17.67 -16.93
C GLY A 532 -4.69 -18.12 -17.63
N THR A 533 -4.76 -18.26 -18.95
CA THR A 533 -3.65 -18.69 -19.81
C THR A 533 -3.30 -17.68 -20.89
N ASN A 534 -3.89 -16.47 -20.85
CA ASN A 534 -3.61 -15.40 -21.79
C ASN A 534 -2.28 -14.71 -21.45
N MET A 535 -1.20 -15.47 -21.49
CA MET A 535 0.15 -15.04 -21.15
C MET A 535 1.03 -14.97 -22.40
N TYR A 536 1.95 -14.01 -22.41
CA TYR A 536 2.83 -13.72 -23.54
C TYR A 536 4.31 -13.81 -23.15
N PRO A 537 5.20 -14.18 -24.08
CA PRO A 537 6.64 -14.12 -23.82
C PRO A 537 7.12 -12.66 -23.83
N SER A 538 8.24 -12.40 -23.17
CA SER A 538 8.80 -11.04 -23.13
C SER A 538 9.27 -10.54 -24.50
N SER A 539 9.60 -11.41 -25.45
CA SER A 539 9.96 -11.02 -26.83
C SER A 539 8.80 -10.33 -27.57
N SER A 540 7.55 -10.66 -27.22
CA SER A 540 6.37 -9.97 -27.75
C SER A 540 6.28 -8.51 -27.29
N LEU A 541 6.96 -8.13 -26.21
CA LEU A 541 7.01 -6.75 -25.68
C LEU A 541 8.00 -5.87 -26.43
N LEU A 542 9.05 -6.46 -27.01
CA LEU A 542 10.10 -5.75 -27.76
C LEU A 542 9.73 -5.46 -29.23
N GLY A 543 8.55 -5.91 -29.68
CA GLY A 543 8.12 -5.75 -31.07
C GLY A 543 8.89 -6.60 -32.09
N GLU A 544 9.71 -7.56 -31.63
CA GLU A 544 10.55 -8.39 -32.52
C GLU A 544 9.76 -9.51 -33.24
N ASN A 545 8.56 -9.87 -32.76
CA ASN A 545 7.71 -10.84 -33.45
C ASN A 545 6.82 -10.17 -34.50
N LYS A 546 7.25 -10.26 -35.77
CA LYS A 546 6.45 -9.99 -36.98
C LYS A 546 5.46 -11.14 -37.30
N ASP A 547 4.88 -11.77 -36.29
CA ASP A 547 3.83 -12.78 -36.52
C ASP A 547 2.49 -12.06 -36.71
N GLY A 548 1.89 -12.23 -37.89
CA GLY A 548 0.85 -11.36 -38.46
C GLY A 548 -0.47 -11.19 -37.68
N GLU A 549 -0.70 -11.95 -36.62
CA GLU A 549 -1.88 -11.80 -35.73
C GLU A 549 -1.61 -10.92 -34.50
N LEU A 550 -0.37 -10.91 -33.96
CA LEU A 550 0.00 -10.04 -32.84
C LEU A 550 0.20 -8.57 -33.26
N ALA A 551 0.36 -8.32 -34.55
CA ALA A 551 0.52 -6.97 -35.11
C ALA A 551 -0.77 -6.12 -35.08
N ALA A 552 -1.92 -6.70 -34.76
CA ALA A 552 -3.22 -6.01 -34.80
C ALA A 552 -3.53 -5.18 -33.54
N LEU A 553 -2.91 -5.48 -32.39
CA LEU A 553 -3.13 -4.75 -31.13
C LEU A 553 -1.89 -3.94 -30.74
N PRO A 554 -2.03 -2.67 -30.35
CA PRO A 554 -0.95 -1.91 -29.74
C PRO A 554 -0.38 -2.65 -28.52
N ILE A 555 0.95 -2.66 -28.37
CA ILE A 555 1.66 -3.37 -27.28
C ILE A 555 1.07 -3.02 -25.91
N ASP A 556 0.73 -1.75 -25.68
CA ASP A 556 0.14 -1.30 -24.41
C ASP A 556 -1.22 -1.98 -24.13
N GLU A 557 -2.06 -2.20 -25.16
CA GLU A 557 -3.36 -2.86 -25.00
C GLU A 557 -3.19 -4.38 -24.80
N LEU A 558 -2.17 -4.97 -25.43
CA LEU A 558 -1.77 -6.35 -25.16
C LEU A 558 -1.33 -6.50 -23.70
N ILE A 559 -0.52 -5.56 -23.19
CA ILE A 559 -0.05 -5.59 -21.80
C ILE A 559 -1.22 -5.48 -20.82
N GLU A 560 -2.18 -4.60 -21.12
CA GLU A 560 -3.38 -4.40 -20.32
C GLU A 560 -4.25 -5.66 -20.25
N LYS A 561 -4.43 -6.37 -21.39
CA LYS A 561 -5.25 -7.59 -21.48
C LYS A 561 -4.54 -8.89 -21.07
N ALA A 562 -3.22 -8.88 -20.93
CA ALA A 562 -2.44 -10.07 -20.60
C ALA A 562 -2.63 -10.49 -19.12
N ASP A 563 -2.74 -11.79 -18.87
CA ASP A 563 -2.78 -12.38 -17.52
C ASP A 563 -1.37 -12.56 -16.94
N GLY A 564 -0.33 -12.45 -17.78
CA GLY A 564 1.05 -12.59 -17.33
C GLY A 564 2.07 -12.61 -18.46
N PHE A 565 3.34 -12.53 -18.05
CA PHE A 565 4.50 -12.49 -18.92
C PHE A 565 5.55 -13.50 -18.45
N ALA A 566 6.12 -14.22 -19.42
CA ALA A 566 7.11 -15.26 -19.19
C ALA A 566 8.43 -14.95 -19.91
N GLY A 567 9.53 -15.52 -19.44
CA GLY A 567 10.89 -15.23 -19.92
C GLY A 567 11.33 -13.79 -19.63
N VAL A 568 10.75 -13.16 -18.61
CA VAL A 568 10.91 -11.72 -18.34
C VAL A 568 12.29 -11.44 -17.74
N PHE A 569 13.04 -10.54 -18.37
CA PHE A 569 14.30 -10.00 -17.87
C PHE A 569 14.05 -8.78 -16.98
N PRO A 570 15.02 -8.36 -16.17
CA PRO A 570 14.86 -7.23 -15.23
C PRO A 570 14.37 -5.93 -15.92
N GLU A 571 14.92 -5.62 -17.09
CA GLU A 571 14.54 -4.45 -17.90
C GLU A 571 13.08 -4.54 -18.37
N HIS A 572 12.62 -5.73 -18.74
CA HIS A 572 11.24 -5.97 -19.14
C HIS A 572 10.26 -5.79 -17.97
N LYS A 573 10.66 -6.15 -16.73
CA LYS A 573 9.84 -5.90 -15.54
C LYS A 573 9.58 -4.40 -15.36
N TYR A 574 10.62 -3.58 -15.48
CA TYR A 574 10.51 -2.12 -15.42
C TYR A 574 9.60 -1.57 -16.53
N GLU A 575 9.77 -2.03 -17.77
CA GLU A 575 8.97 -1.55 -18.90
C GLU A 575 7.50 -1.92 -18.76
N ILE A 576 7.16 -3.15 -18.33
CA ILE A 576 5.77 -3.57 -18.09
C ILE A 576 5.08 -2.64 -17.10
N VAL A 577 5.75 -2.35 -15.97
CA VAL A 577 5.20 -1.44 -14.94
C VAL A 577 5.05 -0.02 -15.49
N SER A 578 6.08 0.50 -16.18
CA SER A 578 6.06 1.84 -16.79
C SER A 578 4.92 2.01 -17.80
N ARG A 579 4.64 0.98 -18.61
CA ARG A 579 3.54 0.97 -19.59
C ARG A 579 2.17 0.93 -18.94
N LEU A 580 1.99 0.12 -17.89
CA LEU A 580 0.75 0.07 -17.11
C LEU A 580 0.47 1.43 -16.44
N GLN A 581 1.50 2.06 -15.87
CA GLN A 581 1.43 3.41 -15.32
C GLN A 581 1.09 4.45 -16.39
N GLY A 582 1.68 4.35 -17.59
CA GLY A 582 1.37 5.20 -18.74
C GLY A 582 -0.11 5.12 -19.15
N ARG A 583 -0.77 3.98 -18.89
CA ARG A 583 -2.21 3.76 -19.07
C ARG A 583 -3.07 4.19 -17.88
N LYS A 584 -2.47 4.83 -16.86
CA LYS A 584 -3.11 5.32 -15.63
C LYS A 584 -3.59 4.22 -14.67
N HIS A 585 -3.06 3.00 -14.78
CA HIS A 585 -3.21 1.98 -13.75
C HIS A 585 -2.33 2.32 -12.55
N ILE A 586 -2.81 2.02 -11.35
CA ILE A 586 -2.02 2.09 -10.11
C ILE A 586 -1.44 0.70 -9.90
N CYS A 587 -0.17 0.57 -10.26
CA CYS A 587 0.51 -0.71 -10.37
C CYS A 587 1.25 -1.04 -9.07
N GLY A 588 0.82 -2.11 -8.41
CA GLY A 588 1.63 -2.78 -7.39
C GLY A 588 2.55 -3.81 -8.04
N MET A 589 3.80 -3.90 -7.59
CA MET A 589 4.72 -4.93 -8.04
C MET A 589 5.36 -5.66 -6.87
N THR A 590 5.41 -6.98 -6.92
CA THR A 590 6.16 -7.79 -5.96
C THR A 590 7.53 -8.19 -6.51
N GLY A 591 8.54 -8.27 -5.65
CA GLY A 591 9.86 -8.75 -6.04
C GLY A 591 10.64 -9.31 -4.85
N ASP A 592 11.59 -10.19 -5.15
CA ASP A 592 12.44 -10.87 -4.16
C ASP A 592 13.94 -10.60 -4.37
N GLY A 593 14.38 -10.33 -5.60
CA GLY A 593 15.79 -10.20 -5.95
C GLY A 593 16.30 -8.78 -6.21
N VAL A 594 17.62 -8.65 -6.25
CA VAL A 594 18.36 -7.44 -6.68
C VAL A 594 17.97 -6.92 -8.07
N ASN A 595 17.48 -7.83 -8.91
CA ASN A 595 17.06 -7.55 -10.27
C ASN A 595 15.71 -6.83 -10.33
N ASP A 596 14.91 -6.94 -9.27
CA ASP A 596 13.56 -6.37 -9.24
C ASP A 596 13.56 -4.95 -8.67
N ALA A 597 14.65 -4.54 -8.02
CA ALA A 597 14.79 -3.22 -7.40
C ALA A 597 14.41 -2.05 -8.32
N PRO A 598 14.83 -1.98 -9.61
CA PRO A 598 14.42 -0.89 -10.49
C PRO A 598 12.91 -0.86 -10.74
N ALA A 599 12.29 -2.03 -10.91
CA ALA A 599 10.88 -2.15 -11.21
C ALA A 599 10.01 -1.92 -9.96
N LEU A 600 10.47 -2.37 -8.79
CA LEU A 600 9.87 -2.06 -7.48
C LEU A 600 9.86 -0.56 -7.20
N LYS A 601 10.96 0.14 -7.47
CA LYS A 601 11.06 1.59 -7.28
C LYS A 601 10.22 2.38 -8.28
N LYS A 602 10.01 1.82 -9.48
CA LYS A 602 9.18 2.44 -10.53
C LYS A 602 7.69 2.27 -10.24
N ALA A 603 7.28 1.13 -9.68
CA ALA A 603 5.90 0.84 -9.33
C ALA A 603 5.34 1.89 -8.38
N ASP A 604 4.02 2.11 -8.43
CA ASP A 604 3.34 3.01 -7.49
C ASP A 604 3.44 2.43 -6.07
N ILE A 605 3.36 1.10 -5.97
CA ILE A 605 3.62 0.35 -4.74
C ILE A 605 4.65 -0.76 -5.02
N GLY A 606 5.89 -0.56 -4.59
CA GLY A 606 6.88 -1.62 -4.53
C GLY A 606 6.67 -2.51 -3.30
N ILE A 607 6.49 -3.82 -3.49
CA ILE A 607 6.27 -4.81 -2.42
C ILE A 607 7.43 -5.81 -2.37
N ALA A 608 8.22 -5.78 -1.30
CA ALA A 608 9.25 -6.79 -1.07
C ALA A 608 8.70 -7.99 -0.30
N VAL A 609 9.02 -9.20 -0.76
CA VAL A 609 8.61 -10.46 -0.11
C VAL A 609 9.43 -10.70 1.17
N ALA A 610 8.94 -11.52 2.12
CA ALA A 610 9.63 -11.77 3.39
C ALA A 610 11.07 -12.28 3.25
N ASP A 611 11.33 -13.16 2.29
CA ASP A 611 12.66 -13.73 2.02
C ASP A 611 13.43 -12.94 0.93
N SER A 612 13.10 -11.67 0.73
CA SER A 612 13.72 -10.82 -0.30
C SER A 612 15.10 -10.30 0.11
N THR A 613 15.93 -10.00 -0.89
CA THR A 613 17.25 -9.40 -0.67
C THR A 613 17.13 -7.99 -0.08
N ASP A 614 18.17 -7.55 0.62
CA ASP A 614 18.23 -6.21 1.24
C ASP A 614 18.04 -5.10 0.20
N ALA A 615 18.57 -5.31 -1.00
CA ALA A 615 18.35 -4.42 -2.14
C ALA A 615 16.87 -4.28 -2.52
N ALA A 616 16.12 -5.40 -2.58
CA ALA A 616 14.69 -5.38 -2.89
C ALA A 616 13.88 -4.72 -1.75
N ARG A 617 14.20 -5.03 -0.48
CA ARG A 617 13.59 -4.39 0.69
C ARG A 617 13.82 -2.87 0.69
N SER A 618 15.03 -2.44 0.38
CA SER A 618 15.38 -1.01 0.31
C SER A 618 14.65 -0.27 -0.81
N ALA A 619 14.49 -0.91 -1.97
CA ALA A 619 13.81 -0.34 -3.13
C ALA A 619 12.27 -0.32 -2.99
N SER A 620 11.70 -1.14 -2.12
CA SER A 620 10.25 -1.28 -1.90
C SER A 620 9.69 -0.22 -0.95
N ASP A 621 8.39 0.06 -1.11
CA ASP A 621 7.62 0.92 -0.21
C ASP A 621 7.00 0.15 0.95
N ILE A 622 6.73 -1.14 0.73
CA ILE A 622 6.13 -2.06 1.69
C ILE A 622 6.93 -3.36 1.71
N VAL A 623 7.27 -3.82 2.91
CA VAL A 623 8.01 -5.06 3.14
C VAL A 623 7.10 -6.03 3.87
N LEU A 624 6.88 -7.21 3.31
CA LEU A 624 6.12 -8.27 3.95
C LEU A 624 7.02 -8.99 4.96
N THR A 625 6.50 -9.29 6.15
CA THR A 625 7.18 -10.17 7.12
C THR A 625 6.66 -11.60 7.04
N GLU A 626 5.51 -11.80 6.39
CA GLU A 626 4.94 -13.10 6.12
C GLU A 626 4.87 -13.34 4.60
N PRO A 627 5.25 -14.52 4.10
CA PRO A 627 5.27 -14.77 2.68
C PRO A 627 3.87 -15.14 2.15
N GLY A 628 3.49 -14.58 1.01
CA GLY A 628 2.30 -14.99 0.25
C GLY A 628 1.44 -13.83 -0.23
N LEU A 629 0.67 -14.10 -1.30
CA LEU A 629 -0.23 -13.13 -1.91
C LEU A 629 -1.39 -12.72 -0.97
N SER A 630 -1.81 -13.59 -0.05
CA SER A 630 -2.94 -13.36 0.86
C SER A 630 -2.71 -12.18 1.80
N VAL A 631 -1.48 -11.98 2.24
CA VAL A 631 -1.05 -10.84 3.06
C VAL A 631 -1.24 -9.53 2.27
N ILE A 632 -0.87 -9.51 1.00
CA ILE A 632 -1.03 -8.34 0.12
C ILE A 632 -2.51 -7.97 -0.02
N ILE A 633 -3.38 -8.95 -0.29
CA ILE A 633 -4.81 -8.66 -0.45
C ILE A 633 -5.46 -8.24 0.87
N SER A 634 -5.02 -8.80 1.99
CA SER A 634 -5.45 -8.37 3.33
C SER A 634 -5.00 -6.94 3.62
N ALA A 635 -3.77 -6.58 3.22
CA ALA A 635 -3.24 -5.23 3.31
C ALA A 635 -4.04 -4.26 2.44
N VAL A 636 -4.39 -4.61 1.21
CA VAL A 636 -5.25 -3.81 0.32
C VAL A 636 -6.62 -3.54 0.96
N LEU A 637 -7.26 -4.56 1.54
CA LEU A 637 -8.53 -4.40 2.24
C LEU A 637 -8.42 -3.45 3.44
N THR A 638 -7.37 -3.61 4.25
CA THR A 638 -7.12 -2.75 5.40
C THR A 638 -6.84 -1.31 4.96
N SER A 639 -5.99 -1.11 3.93
CA SER A 639 -5.68 0.18 3.32
C SER A 639 -6.92 0.86 2.76
N ARG A 640 -7.79 0.13 2.04
CA ARG A 640 -9.09 0.66 1.58
C ARG A 640 -10.00 1.05 2.74
N ALA A 641 -10.02 0.30 3.84
CA ALA A 641 -10.79 0.66 5.02
C ALA A 641 -10.25 1.92 5.72
N ILE A 642 -8.93 2.09 5.78
CA ILE A 642 -8.28 3.30 6.29
C ILE A 642 -8.60 4.49 5.38
N PHE A 643 -8.48 4.29 4.06
CA PHE A 643 -8.77 5.30 3.05
C PHE A 643 -10.22 5.79 3.10
N GLN A 644 -11.18 4.90 3.32
CA GLN A 644 -12.58 5.33 3.52
C GLN A 644 -12.75 6.22 4.74
N ARG A 645 -12.05 5.95 5.87
CA ARG A 645 -12.12 6.82 7.05
C ARG A 645 -11.65 8.23 6.74
N MET A 646 -10.59 8.35 5.95
CA MET A 646 -10.03 9.64 5.51
C MET A 646 -10.99 10.41 4.60
N LYS A 647 -11.64 9.73 3.63
CA LYS A 647 -12.60 10.36 2.70
C LYS A 647 -13.88 10.85 3.38
N ASN A 648 -14.30 10.18 4.45
CA ASN A 648 -15.52 10.51 5.18
C ASN A 648 -15.38 11.78 6.06
N TYR A 649 -14.15 12.31 6.17
CA TYR A 649 -13.79 13.48 6.97
C TYR A 649 -14.19 14.83 6.32
N THR A 650 -14.14 14.92 5.00
CA THR A 650 -14.00 16.19 4.25
C THR A 650 -15.30 16.96 3.97
N LEU A 651 -16.27 16.98 4.90
CA LEU A 651 -17.62 17.47 4.60
C LEU A 651 -18.19 18.43 5.68
N GLY A 652 -18.21 19.74 5.35
CA GLY A 652 -19.29 20.68 5.73
C GLY A 652 -18.90 21.96 6.48
N PHE A 653 -19.37 23.14 5.99
CA PHE A 653 -20.20 24.14 6.72
C PHE A 653 -20.52 25.41 5.87
N MET A 654 -21.70 26.04 6.14
CA MET A 654 -22.06 27.49 6.06
C MET A 654 -23.45 27.75 5.43
N LEU A 655 -24.33 28.56 6.10
CA LEU A 655 -25.35 29.50 5.54
C LEU A 655 -26.41 29.94 6.59
N LEU A 656 -26.12 30.86 7.52
CA LEU A 656 -27.16 31.40 8.44
C LEU A 656 -27.25 32.93 8.52
N THR A 657 -26.15 33.63 8.31
CA THR A 657 -26.01 35.09 8.51
C THR A 657 -26.67 35.94 7.41
N VAL A 658 -26.77 35.43 6.18
CA VAL A 658 -27.12 36.23 5.00
C VAL A 658 -28.60 36.64 4.92
N PHE A 659 -29.53 35.92 5.57
CA PHE A 659 -30.96 36.08 5.30
C PHE A 659 -31.80 36.80 6.38
N TRP A 660 -31.35 36.88 7.64
CA TRP A 660 -32.22 37.34 8.74
C TRP A 660 -31.60 38.32 9.74
N GLU A 661 -30.53 39.03 9.38
CA GLU A 661 -29.92 40.06 10.25
C GLU A 661 -29.65 39.55 11.68
N TYR A 662 -29.35 38.25 11.80
CA TYR A 662 -29.19 37.58 13.07
C TYR A 662 -27.72 37.32 13.36
N ASP A 663 -27.24 37.84 14.48
CA ASP A 663 -25.86 37.70 14.91
C ASP A 663 -25.72 36.52 15.86
N PHE A 664 -25.00 35.50 15.42
CA PHE A 664 -24.72 34.34 16.26
C PHE A 664 -23.47 34.60 17.14
N PRO A 665 -23.50 34.30 18.44
CA PRO A 665 -22.35 34.56 19.32
C PRO A 665 -21.09 33.77 18.89
N PRO A 666 -19.94 34.43 18.65
CA PRO A 666 -18.72 33.75 18.21
C PRO A 666 -18.21 32.72 19.22
N PHE A 667 -18.33 33.01 20.53
CA PHE A 667 -17.99 32.07 21.59
C PHE A 667 -18.74 30.74 21.51
N MET A 668 -20.00 30.72 21.03
CA MET A 668 -20.76 29.47 20.88
C MET A 668 -20.22 28.61 19.73
N VAL A 669 -19.70 29.24 18.68
CA VAL A 669 -19.02 28.54 17.58
C VAL A 669 -17.72 27.91 18.06
N LEU A 670 -16.97 28.63 18.91
CA LEU A 670 -15.78 28.10 19.56
C LEU A 670 -16.09 26.83 20.37
N VAL A 671 -17.17 26.83 21.16
CA VAL A 671 -17.61 25.64 21.91
C VAL A 671 -17.97 24.49 20.96
N ILE A 672 -18.65 24.77 19.84
CA ILE A 672 -18.93 23.76 18.80
C ILE A 672 -17.62 23.19 18.25
N ALA A 673 -16.65 24.04 17.90
CA ALA A 673 -15.36 23.63 17.36
C ALA A 673 -14.60 22.72 18.32
N ILE A 674 -14.53 23.06 19.62
CA ILE A 674 -13.87 22.23 20.65
C ILE A 674 -14.54 20.86 20.77
N LEU A 675 -15.88 20.82 20.85
CA LEU A 675 -16.62 19.55 20.95
C LEU A 675 -16.46 18.71 19.67
N ASN A 676 -16.48 19.36 18.51
CA ASN A 676 -16.32 18.69 17.22
C ASN A 676 -14.92 18.08 17.10
N ASP A 677 -13.86 18.86 17.30
CA ASP A 677 -12.47 18.41 17.22
C ASP A 677 -12.19 17.23 18.17
N GLY A 678 -12.72 17.30 19.41
CA GLY A 678 -12.60 16.20 20.38
C GLY A 678 -13.29 14.91 19.91
N THR A 679 -14.48 15.00 19.32
CA THR A 679 -15.21 13.83 18.80
C THR A 679 -14.64 13.30 17.48
N ILE A 680 -14.10 14.16 16.63
CA ILE A 680 -13.56 13.82 15.32
C ILE A 680 -12.35 12.89 15.44
N MET A 681 -11.52 13.03 16.48
CA MET A 681 -10.38 12.12 16.72
C MET A 681 -10.78 10.64 16.78
N THR A 682 -12.03 10.35 17.15
CA THR A 682 -12.54 8.98 17.23
C THR A 682 -12.73 8.31 15.87
N ILE A 683 -12.80 9.10 14.77
CA ILE A 683 -12.93 8.61 13.39
C ILE A 683 -11.71 7.79 12.98
N SER A 684 -10.51 8.16 13.46
CA SER A 684 -9.26 7.42 13.19
C SER A 684 -9.36 5.94 13.63
N LYS A 685 -10.09 5.68 14.72
CA LYS A 685 -10.27 4.36 15.34
C LYS A 685 -11.57 3.67 14.93
N ASP A 686 -12.30 4.24 13.98
CA ASP A 686 -13.61 3.76 13.56
C ASP A 686 -13.56 2.45 12.75
N ARG A 687 -14.70 1.75 12.68
CA ARG A 687 -14.89 0.51 11.90
C ARG A 687 -15.73 0.81 10.65
N VAL A 688 -15.06 1.11 9.54
CA VAL A 688 -15.67 1.38 8.23
C VAL A 688 -15.47 0.18 7.30
N LYS A 689 -16.46 -0.09 6.43
CA LYS A 689 -16.35 -1.15 5.40
C LYS A 689 -15.42 -0.69 4.27
N PRO A 690 -14.48 -1.55 3.81
CA PRO A 690 -13.62 -1.21 2.68
C PRO A 690 -14.42 -1.07 1.39
N SER A 691 -13.91 -0.26 0.46
CA SER A 691 -14.48 -0.17 -0.89
C SER A 691 -14.22 -1.49 -1.65
N PRO A 692 -15.23 -2.08 -2.31
CA PRO A 692 -15.03 -3.29 -3.11
C PRO A 692 -14.24 -3.01 -4.38
N VAL A 693 -14.25 -1.78 -4.88
CA VAL A 693 -13.48 -1.34 -6.05
C VAL A 693 -12.31 -0.45 -5.61
N PRO A 694 -11.22 -0.39 -6.39
CA PRO A 694 -10.15 0.59 -6.19
C PRO A 694 -10.76 2.00 -6.10
N ASP A 695 -10.34 2.77 -5.09
CA ASP A 695 -10.84 4.13 -4.84
C ASP A 695 -9.64 5.07 -4.81
N SER A 696 -9.77 6.20 -5.49
CA SER A 696 -8.77 7.27 -5.53
C SER A 696 -9.37 8.58 -5.04
N TRP A 697 -8.52 9.55 -4.65
CA TRP A 697 -8.96 10.87 -4.20
C TRP A 697 -9.60 11.66 -5.34
N LYS A 698 -10.90 11.49 -5.51
CA LYS A 698 -11.72 12.35 -6.38
C LYS A 698 -12.21 13.55 -5.59
N LEU A 699 -11.33 14.54 -5.41
CA LEU A 699 -11.61 15.75 -4.65
C LEU A 699 -12.91 16.45 -5.09
N THR A 700 -13.18 16.48 -6.39
CA THR A 700 -14.42 17.06 -6.93
C THR A 700 -15.69 16.35 -6.43
N GLU A 701 -15.70 15.01 -6.37
CA GLU A 701 -16.86 14.25 -5.87
C GLU A 701 -17.08 14.50 -4.38
N ILE A 702 -15.97 14.61 -3.64
CA ILE A 702 -15.96 14.86 -2.20
C ILE A 702 -16.48 16.26 -1.91
N PHE A 703 -15.93 17.30 -2.54
CA PHE A 703 -16.38 18.68 -2.35
C PHE A 703 -17.84 18.87 -2.78
N ALA A 704 -18.26 18.28 -3.89
CA ALA A 704 -19.66 18.34 -4.32
C ALA A 704 -20.61 17.70 -3.30
N THR A 705 -20.23 16.56 -2.74
CA THR A 705 -21.01 15.92 -1.67
C THR A 705 -21.06 16.81 -0.42
N GLY A 706 -19.96 17.50 -0.11
CA GLY A 706 -19.84 18.35 1.08
C GLY A 706 -20.68 19.60 0.99
N VAL A 707 -20.65 20.25 -0.17
CA VAL A 707 -21.45 21.44 -0.44
C VAL A 707 -22.94 21.12 -0.40
N VAL A 708 -23.38 19.97 -0.95
CA VAL A 708 -24.80 19.61 -0.93
C VAL A 708 -25.29 19.23 0.48
N LEU A 709 -24.54 18.40 1.20
CA LEU A 709 -24.92 18.03 2.57
C LEU A 709 -24.84 19.25 3.51
N GLY A 710 -23.79 20.06 3.40
CA GLY A 710 -23.63 21.29 4.16
C GLY A 710 -24.72 22.32 3.84
N GLY A 711 -25.05 22.52 2.57
CA GLY A 711 -26.13 23.41 2.14
C GLY A 711 -27.50 22.95 2.62
N TYR A 712 -27.76 21.64 2.64
CA TYR A 712 -28.99 21.10 3.24
C TYR A 712 -29.05 21.34 4.75
N LEU A 713 -27.96 21.11 5.48
CA LEU A 713 -27.90 21.37 6.92
C LEU A 713 -28.14 22.85 7.22
N ALA A 714 -27.49 23.74 6.47
CA ALA A 714 -27.69 25.17 6.61
C ALA A 714 -29.13 25.57 6.31
N LEU A 715 -29.73 25.04 5.24
CA LEU A 715 -31.14 25.25 4.92
C LEU A 715 -32.06 24.78 6.05
N MET A 716 -31.77 23.64 6.69
CA MET A 716 -32.57 23.14 7.81
C MET A 716 -32.38 23.96 9.08
N THR A 717 -31.19 24.53 9.33
CA THR A 717 -31.03 25.49 10.42
C THR A 717 -31.76 26.80 10.13
N VAL A 718 -31.78 27.24 8.86
CA VAL A 718 -32.53 28.40 8.39
C VAL A 718 -34.04 28.17 8.61
N ILE A 719 -34.58 27.03 8.19
CA ILE A 719 -35.99 26.68 8.42
C ILE A 719 -36.33 26.62 9.92
N PHE A 720 -35.43 26.07 10.74
CA PHE A 720 -35.59 26.03 12.19
C PHE A 720 -35.69 27.44 12.78
N PHE A 721 -34.76 28.32 12.40
CA PHE A 721 -34.72 29.71 12.84
C PHE A 721 -36.01 30.44 12.47
N TRP A 722 -36.43 30.36 11.20
CA TRP A 722 -37.68 30.98 10.72
C TRP A 722 -38.91 30.47 11.48
N ALA A 723 -39.02 29.15 11.64
CA ALA A 723 -40.15 28.55 12.34
C ALA A 723 -40.20 28.94 13.82
N ALA A 724 -39.05 29.23 14.45
CA ALA A 724 -38.97 29.68 15.84
C ALA A 724 -39.18 31.21 16.00
N PHE A 725 -38.68 32.02 15.06
CA PHE A 725 -38.60 33.48 15.23
C PHE A 725 -39.72 34.27 14.52
N GLU A 726 -40.20 33.80 13.36
CA GLU A 726 -41.26 34.48 12.59
C GLU A 726 -42.64 33.86 12.81
N THR A 727 -42.70 32.57 13.15
CA THR A 727 -43.96 31.83 13.21
C THR A 727 -44.29 31.32 14.61
N ASN A 728 -45.58 31.11 14.88
CA ASN A 728 -46.06 30.51 16.13
C ASN A 728 -46.12 28.97 16.08
N PHE A 729 -45.36 28.32 15.17
CA PHE A 729 -45.46 26.87 14.96
C PHE A 729 -45.09 26.07 16.22
N PHE A 730 -43.92 26.34 16.81
CA PHE A 730 -43.45 25.59 17.98
C PHE A 730 -44.28 25.85 19.25
N PRO A 731 -44.63 27.11 19.60
CA PRO A 731 -45.49 27.37 20.76
C PRO A 731 -46.88 26.72 20.66
N ASN A 732 -47.50 26.75 19.47
CA ASN A 732 -48.84 26.21 19.25
C ASN A 732 -48.89 24.67 19.36
N HIS A 733 -47.87 23.97 18.86
CA HIS A 733 -47.87 22.51 18.82
C HIS A 733 -47.28 21.87 20.09
N PHE A 734 -46.22 22.46 20.65
CA PHE A 734 -45.43 21.86 21.74
C PHE A 734 -45.56 22.58 23.09
N LYS A 735 -46.34 23.68 23.18
CA LYS A 735 -46.56 24.46 24.42
C LYS A 735 -45.25 24.89 25.10
N VAL A 736 -44.32 25.38 24.28
CA VAL A 736 -43.01 25.89 24.69
C VAL A 736 -43.02 27.42 24.79
N SER A 737 -42.01 28.03 25.42
CA SER A 737 -41.92 29.49 25.54
C SER A 737 -41.84 30.15 24.17
N ASP A 738 -42.51 31.28 23.99
CA ASP A 738 -42.60 31.94 22.70
C ASP A 738 -41.30 32.66 22.34
N PHE A 739 -40.86 32.49 21.09
CA PHE A 739 -39.71 33.19 20.52
C PHE A 739 -40.08 34.14 19.38
N ASN A 740 -41.37 34.32 19.10
CA ASN A 740 -41.84 35.10 17.98
C ASN A 740 -41.60 36.61 18.18
N LYS A 741 -40.87 37.22 17.25
CA LYS A 741 -40.56 38.66 17.26
C LYS A 741 -41.82 39.56 17.24
N HIS A 742 -42.95 39.09 16.71
CA HIS A 742 -44.20 39.85 16.60
C HIS A 742 -44.95 39.97 17.92
N HIS A 743 -44.62 39.16 18.93
CA HIS A 743 -45.24 39.21 20.26
C HIS A 743 -44.45 40.04 21.29
N PHE A 744 -43.23 40.47 20.96
CA PHE A 744 -42.34 41.22 21.84
C PHE A 744 -41.93 42.56 21.19
N ASN A 745 -41.67 43.59 21.99
CA ASN A 745 -41.25 44.86 21.43
C ASN A 745 -39.73 44.86 21.14
N MET A 746 -39.37 44.50 19.91
CA MET A 746 -37.97 44.39 19.44
C MET A 746 -37.19 45.71 19.47
N THR A 747 -37.85 46.87 19.64
CA THR A 747 -37.18 48.18 19.77
C THR A 747 -36.64 48.47 21.17
N ASN A 748 -36.99 47.64 22.17
CA ASN A 748 -36.59 47.83 23.56
C ASN A 748 -35.57 46.76 23.98
N ASP A 749 -34.33 47.17 24.26
CA ASP A 749 -33.20 46.27 24.58
C ASP A 749 -33.46 45.35 25.78
N THR A 750 -34.32 45.78 26.70
CA THR A 750 -34.72 45.01 27.89
C THR A 750 -35.50 43.74 27.56
N GLU A 751 -36.19 43.68 26.42
CA GLU A 751 -36.94 42.51 25.95
C GLU A 751 -36.23 41.76 24.80
N SER A 752 -35.50 42.47 23.93
CA SER A 752 -34.84 41.88 22.76
C SER A 752 -33.57 41.09 23.12
N GLU A 753 -32.71 41.61 24.00
CA GLU A 753 -31.48 40.91 24.43
C GLU A 753 -31.74 39.52 25.03
N PRO A 754 -32.63 39.33 26.02
CA PRO A 754 -32.86 38.02 26.60
C PRO A 754 -33.52 37.05 25.61
N LEU A 755 -34.31 37.54 24.66
CA LEU A 755 -34.94 36.72 23.63
C LEU A 755 -33.90 36.20 22.63
N ASN A 756 -33.05 37.08 22.10
CA ASN A 756 -31.97 36.72 21.19
C ASN A 756 -30.97 35.75 21.84
N ALA A 757 -30.71 35.91 23.15
CA ALA A 757 -29.86 34.98 23.89
C ALA A 757 -30.47 33.58 24.07
N MET A 758 -31.79 33.49 24.25
CA MET A 758 -32.49 32.20 24.26
C MET A 758 -32.48 31.56 22.86
N LEU A 759 -32.71 32.35 21.81
CA LEU A 759 -32.69 31.87 20.43
C LEU A 759 -31.29 31.36 20.04
N SER A 760 -30.22 32.06 20.43
CA SER A 760 -28.83 31.63 20.23
C SER A 760 -28.55 30.28 20.88
N SER A 761 -29.11 30.04 22.07
CA SER A 761 -28.97 28.78 22.79
C SER A 761 -29.71 27.62 22.10
N ALA A 762 -30.84 27.93 21.45
CA ALA A 762 -31.61 26.96 20.66
C ALA A 762 -30.89 26.62 19.34
N VAL A 763 -30.41 27.63 18.61
CA VAL A 763 -29.63 27.44 17.38
C VAL A 763 -28.31 26.72 17.65
N TYR A 764 -27.61 27.06 18.74
CA TYR A 764 -26.41 26.36 19.19
C TYR A 764 -26.64 24.86 19.36
N LEU A 765 -27.69 24.47 20.10
CA LEU A 765 -28.02 23.06 20.31
C LEU A 765 -28.39 22.39 19.00
N GLN A 766 -29.14 23.09 18.14
CA GLN A 766 -29.56 22.57 16.84
C GLN A 766 -28.36 22.25 15.95
N VAL A 767 -27.44 23.20 15.80
CA VAL A 767 -26.23 23.05 14.98
C VAL A 767 -25.30 22.00 15.60
N SER A 768 -25.02 22.06 16.90
CA SER A 768 -24.12 21.13 17.58
C SER A 768 -24.55 19.67 17.45
N THR A 769 -25.84 19.38 17.60
CA THR A 769 -26.39 18.02 17.48
C THR A 769 -26.35 17.51 16.04
N ILE A 770 -26.77 18.32 15.06
CA ILE A 770 -26.84 17.87 13.67
C ILE A 770 -25.46 17.74 13.02
N SER A 771 -24.51 18.60 13.39
CA SER A 771 -23.12 18.53 12.90
C SER A 771 -22.39 17.27 13.35
N GLN A 772 -22.61 16.82 14.59
CA GLN A 772 -22.06 15.53 15.01
C GLN A 772 -22.84 14.34 14.44
N ALA A 773 -24.16 14.48 14.24
CA ALA A 773 -24.96 13.46 13.58
C ALA A 773 -24.50 13.24 12.12
N LEU A 774 -24.02 14.29 11.44
CA LEU A 774 -23.45 14.21 10.09
C LEU A 774 -22.31 13.18 10.01
N ILE A 775 -21.49 13.03 11.06
CA ILE A 775 -20.39 12.05 11.11
C ILE A 775 -20.92 10.62 10.88
N PHE A 776 -22.12 10.30 11.36
CA PHE A 776 -22.75 9.00 11.15
C PHE A 776 -23.26 8.80 9.71
N VAL A 777 -23.64 9.88 9.03
CA VAL A 777 -24.05 9.84 7.62
C VAL A 777 -22.83 9.69 6.72
N THR A 778 -21.80 10.51 6.94
CA THR A 778 -20.61 10.54 6.10
C THR A 778 -19.78 9.28 6.23
N ARG A 779 -19.74 8.65 7.42
CA ARG A 779 -19.05 7.35 7.59
C ARG A 779 -19.63 6.21 6.77
N SER A 780 -20.93 6.28 6.44
CA SER A 780 -21.69 5.12 5.95
C SER A 780 -21.90 5.20 4.44
N ARG A 781 -21.63 4.09 3.75
CA ARG A 781 -21.93 4.01 2.31
C ARG A 781 -23.39 3.65 2.05
N GLY A 782 -23.97 2.81 2.89
CA GLY A 782 -25.41 2.51 2.92
C GLY A 782 -26.16 3.46 3.85
N TRP A 783 -27.26 2.97 4.42
CA TRP A 783 -28.03 3.72 5.41
C TRP A 783 -27.26 3.78 6.73
N SER A 784 -27.20 4.96 7.34
CA SER A 784 -26.45 5.20 8.57
C SER A 784 -26.87 4.26 9.70
N PHE A 785 -28.16 3.97 9.84
CA PHE A 785 -28.69 3.04 10.85
C PHE A 785 -28.30 1.57 10.64
N THR A 786 -28.01 1.17 9.40
CA THR A 786 -27.66 -0.23 9.10
C THR A 786 -26.18 -0.54 9.37
N GLU A 787 -25.32 0.47 9.28
CA GLU A 787 -23.89 0.35 9.50
C GLU A 787 -23.55 0.70 10.95
N ARG A 788 -23.34 -0.33 11.77
CA ARG A 788 -23.07 -0.15 13.20
C ARG A 788 -21.83 0.72 13.43
N PRO A 789 -21.95 1.82 14.20
CA PRO A 789 -20.82 2.67 14.50
C PRO A 789 -19.82 2.03 15.48
N GLY A 790 -18.58 2.51 15.45
CA GLY A 790 -17.58 2.15 16.45
C GLY A 790 -18.00 2.61 17.84
N PHE A 791 -17.77 1.78 18.86
CA PHE A 791 -18.16 2.06 20.24
C PHE A 791 -17.63 3.40 20.76
N LEU A 792 -16.39 3.73 20.40
CA LEU A 792 -15.71 4.96 20.82
C LEU A 792 -16.36 6.21 20.20
N LEU A 793 -16.81 6.13 18.94
CA LEU A 793 -17.55 7.22 18.29
C LEU A 793 -18.92 7.44 18.95
N VAL A 794 -19.63 6.37 19.31
CA VAL A 794 -20.93 6.47 20.00
C VAL A 794 -20.79 7.13 21.37
N ILE A 795 -19.78 6.72 22.14
CA ILE A 795 -19.50 7.34 23.45
C ILE A 795 -19.17 8.82 23.28
N ALA A 796 -18.31 9.16 22.32
CA ALA A 796 -17.92 10.54 22.10
C ALA A 796 -19.11 11.42 21.69
N PHE A 797 -19.98 10.90 20.81
CA PHE A 797 -21.24 11.55 20.47
C PHE A 797 -22.12 11.75 21.71
N ILE A 798 -22.36 10.70 22.51
CA ILE A 798 -23.22 10.80 23.70
C ILE A 798 -22.67 11.84 24.69
N ILE A 799 -21.36 11.83 24.96
CA ILE A 799 -20.73 12.77 25.90
C ILE A 799 -20.83 14.20 25.37
N ALA A 800 -20.45 14.44 24.11
CA ALA A 800 -20.46 15.79 23.56
C ALA A 800 -21.89 16.34 23.46
N GLN A 801 -22.85 15.50 23.09
CA GLN A 801 -24.27 15.90 23.04
C GLN A 801 -24.91 16.08 24.40
N LEU A 802 -24.47 15.32 25.42
CA LEU A 802 -24.86 15.55 26.80
C LEU A 802 -24.37 16.93 27.27
N ILE A 803 -23.11 17.27 26.98
CA ILE A 803 -22.54 18.58 27.31
C ILE A 803 -23.31 19.70 26.60
N ALA A 804 -23.52 19.60 25.29
CA ALA A 804 -24.26 20.60 24.51
C ALA A 804 -25.71 20.76 25.01
N THR A 805 -26.37 19.66 25.34
CA THR A 805 -27.74 19.63 25.87
C THR A 805 -27.82 20.31 27.24
N VAL A 806 -26.92 19.96 28.17
CA VAL A 806 -26.90 20.54 29.52
C VAL A 806 -26.57 22.03 29.45
N LEU A 807 -25.62 22.43 28.59
CA LEU A 807 -25.24 23.82 28.41
C LEU A 807 -26.43 24.65 27.90
N SER A 808 -27.13 24.19 26.86
CA SER A 808 -28.32 24.87 26.33
C SER A 808 -29.48 24.90 27.34
N ALA A 809 -29.70 23.82 28.08
CA ALA A 809 -30.83 23.70 29.01
C ALA A 809 -30.68 24.48 30.31
N THR A 810 -29.43 24.75 30.77
CA THR A 810 -29.18 25.29 32.12
C THR A 810 -28.27 26.51 32.17
N ALA A 811 -27.40 26.74 31.19
CA ALA A 811 -26.43 27.83 31.25
C ALA A 811 -27.09 29.18 30.94
N THR A 812 -26.69 30.22 31.68
CA THR A 812 -27.04 31.62 31.39
C THR A 812 -25.77 32.44 31.53
N TRP A 813 -25.13 32.74 30.40
CA TRP A 813 -23.85 33.45 30.34
C TRP A 813 -24.03 34.71 29.52
N LYS A 814 -23.99 35.87 30.19
CA LYS A 814 -24.12 37.18 29.54
C LYS A 814 -22.99 37.44 28.54
N PHE A 815 -21.75 37.04 28.87
CA PHE A 815 -20.60 37.24 27.98
C PHE A 815 -20.67 36.40 26.69
N ALA A 816 -21.31 35.23 26.74
CA ALA A 816 -21.43 34.32 25.59
C ALA A 816 -22.75 34.51 24.81
N GLY A 817 -23.54 35.53 25.17
CA GLY A 817 -24.81 35.83 24.50
C GLY A 817 -25.85 34.69 24.60
N ILE A 818 -25.85 33.91 25.69
CA ILE A 818 -26.77 32.78 25.87
C ILE A 818 -27.58 32.82 27.16
N LYS A 819 -28.81 32.30 27.08
CA LYS A 819 -29.76 32.20 28.19
C LYS A 819 -30.48 30.86 28.14
N SER A 820 -30.69 30.27 29.31
CA SER A 820 -31.33 28.96 29.47
C SER A 820 -32.72 28.89 28.80
N ILE A 821 -32.90 27.93 27.90
CA ILE A 821 -34.18 27.65 27.19
C ILE A 821 -35.05 26.59 27.88
N GLY A 822 -34.48 25.83 28.82
CA GLY A 822 -35.15 24.77 29.57
C GLY A 822 -35.38 23.46 28.79
N TRP A 823 -35.59 22.37 29.53
CA TRP A 823 -35.61 20.99 29.01
C TRP A 823 -36.70 20.69 27.96
N ARG A 824 -37.82 21.43 27.98
CA ARG A 824 -38.89 21.22 26.99
C ARG A 824 -38.44 21.66 25.60
N TRP A 825 -37.85 22.84 25.48
CA TRP A 825 -37.29 23.33 24.22
C TRP A 825 -36.16 22.44 23.73
N THR A 826 -35.28 22.01 24.64
CA THR A 826 -34.22 21.05 24.33
C THR A 826 -34.78 19.76 23.70
N GLY A 827 -35.86 19.19 24.26
CA GLY A 827 -36.49 17.99 23.70
C GLY A 827 -37.10 18.21 22.31
N VAL A 828 -37.69 19.37 22.05
CA VAL A 828 -38.23 19.74 20.73
C VAL A 828 -37.11 19.87 19.69
N ILE A 829 -35.98 20.46 20.06
CA ILE A 829 -34.81 20.59 19.19
C ILE A 829 -34.24 19.22 18.82
N TRP A 830 -34.15 18.31 19.80
CA TRP A 830 -33.76 16.92 19.55
C TRP A 830 -34.71 16.22 18.56
N LEU A 831 -36.02 16.38 18.74
CA LEU A 831 -37.01 15.82 17.83
C LEU A 831 -36.85 16.37 16.40
N TYR A 832 -36.66 17.69 16.27
CA TYR A 832 -36.40 18.34 14.99
C TYR A 832 -35.14 17.77 14.30
N ASN A 833 -34.05 17.60 15.04
CA ASN A 833 -32.80 17.10 14.48
C ASN A 833 -32.83 15.62 14.12
N ILE A 834 -33.57 14.80 14.88
CA ILE A 834 -33.80 13.40 14.51
C ILE A 834 -34.53 13.33 13.16
N LEU A 835 -35.56 14.16 12.95
CA LEU A 835 -36.28 14.20 11.67
C LEU A 835 -35.40 14.69 10.52
N THR A 836 -34.64 15.76 10.74
CA THR A 836 -33.66 16.29 9.76
C THR A 836 -32.59 15.25 9.41
N TYR A 837 -32.12 14.49 10.39
CA TYR A 837 -31.09 13.47 10.20
C TYR A 837 -31.54 12.34 9.26
N PHE A 838 -32.80 11.88 9.34
CA PHE A 838 -33.31 10.82 8.46
C PHE A 838 -33.29 11.19 6.97
N LEU A 839 -33.35 12.49 6.64
CA LEU A 839 -33.35 12.98 5.26
C LEU A 839 -31.94 13.11 4.66
N LEU A 840 -30.89 13.09 5.48
CA LEU A 840 -29.50 13.18 5.01
C LEU A 840 -29.07 11.95 4.20
N ASP A 841 -29.52 10.74 4.58
CA ASP A 841 -29.17 9.50 3.87
C ASP A 841 -29.71 9.45 2.43
N PRO A 842 -31.01 9.74 2.18
CA PRO A 842 -31.54 9.89 0.82
C PRO A 842 -30.79 10.92 -0.01
N LEU A 843 -30.44 12.08 0.57
CA LEU A 843 -29.71 13.13 -0.11
C LEU A 843 -28.29 12.67 -0.50
N LYS A 844 -27.59 12.00 0.42
CA LYS A 844 -26.29 11.37 0.17
C LYS A 844 -26.36 10.41 -1.03
N PHE A 845 -27.38 9.55 -1.08
CA PHE A 845 -27.55 8.63 -2.20
C PHE A 845 -27.84 9.35 -3.52
N ALA A 846 -28.66 10.40 -3.50
CA ALA A 846 -28.99 11.18 -4.67
C ALA A 846 -27.76 11.86 -5.27
N VAL A 847 -26.94 12.52 -4.44
CA VAL A 847 -25.71 13.19 -4.88
C VAL A 847 -24.72 12.19 -5.47
N ARG A 848 -24.52 11.07 -4.78
CA ARG A 848 -23.61 10.02 -5.24
C ARG A 848 -24.07 9.39 -6.55
N TYR A 849 -25.38 9.18 -6.70
CA TYR A 849 -25.97 8.66 -7.93
C TYR A 849 -25.77 9.65 -9.10
N ALA A 850 -26.01 10.94 -8.87
CA ALA A 850 -25.78 11.99 -9.86
C ALA A 850 -24.30 12.08 -10.30
N LEU A 851 -23.37 12.04 -9.34
CA LEU A 851 -21.92 12.10 -9.59
C LEU A 851 -21.36 10.83 -10.24
N SER A 852 -22.00 9.67 -10.07
CA SER A 852 -21.54 8.40 -10.66
C SER A 852 -21.62 8.34 -12.20
N GLY A 853 -22.18 9.37 -12.85
CA GLY A 853 -22.39 9.43 -14.29
C GLY A 853 -23.43 8.43 -14.82
N ARG A 854 -23.97 7.51 -13.99
CA ARG A 854 -25.06 6.59 -14.39
C ARG A 854 -26.35 7.36 -14.71
N ALA A 855 -26.63 8.41 -13.95
CA ALA A 855 -27.76 9.30 -14.19
C ALA A 855 -27.67 9.98 -15.57
N TRP A 856 -26.48 10.46 -15.92
CA TRP A 856 -26.23 11.10 -17.21
C TRP A 856 -26.22 10.11 -18.37
N ASN A 857 -25.68 8.89 -18.21
CA ASN A 857 -25.79 7.87 -19.25
C ASN A 857 -27.25 7.51 -19.56
N LEU A 858 -28.12 7.40 -18.55
CA LEU A 858 -29.55 7.16 -18.75
C LEU A 858 -30.26 8.30 -19.51
N VAL A 859 -29.85 9.54 -19.29
CA VAL A 859 -30.44 10.74 -19.93
C VAL A 859 -29.86 10.97 -21.34
N VAL A 860 -28.55 10.81 -21.51
CA VAL A 860 -27.81 11.05 -22.75
C VAL A 860 -28.00 9.91 -23.75
N GLU A 861 -28.03 8.65 -23.31
CA GLU A 861 -28.17 7.52 -24.24
C GLU A 861 -29.62 7.28 -24.70
N ARG A 862 -30.64 7.94 -24.14
CA ARG A 862 -32.06 7.81 -24.56
C ARG A 862 -32.49 6.36 -24.85
N ARG A 863 -31.85 5.35 -24.25
CA ARG A 863 -32.32 3.96 -24.26
C ARG A 863 -33.46 3.88 -23.27
N THR A 864 -34.59 4.36 -23.76
CA THR A 864 -35.93 4.20 -23.24
C THR A 864 -36.10 2.84 -22.58
N ALA A 865 -36.20 2.82 -21.26
CA ALA A 865 -36.67 1.69 -20.46
C ALA A 865 -38.14 1.30 -20.76
N PHE A 866 -38.79 1.96 -21.74
CA PHE A 866 -40.15 1.71 -22.19
C PHE A 866 -40.25 1.73 -23.72
N THR A 867 -39.49 0.89 -24.42
CA THR A 867 -39.92 0.46 -25.76
C THR A 867 -40.59 -0.90 -25.64
N SER A 868 -41.88 -0.95 -25.95
CA SER A 868 -42.68 -2.17 -26.03
C SER A 868 -42.32 -3.04 -27.25
N LYS A 869 -41.02 -3.23 -27.53
CA LYS A 869 -40.59 -4.19 -28.56
C LYS A 869 -40.75 -5.59 -27.98
N LYS A 870 -41.81 -6.26 -28.41
CA LYS A 870 -42.15 -7.65 -28.08
C LYS A 870 -41.05 -8.66 -28.43
N ASP A 871 -40.05 -8.26 -29.22
CA ASP A 871 -39.04 -9.14 -29.81
C ASP A 871 -37.60 -8.73 -29.47
N PHE A 872 -37.28 -8.50 -28.19
CA PHE A 872 -35.88 -8.39 -27.77
C PHE A 872 -35.21 -9.77 -27.86
N GLY A 873 -34.09 -9.85 -28.59
CA GLY A 873 -33.29 -11.07 -28.69
C GLY A 873 -33.85 -12.15 -29.63
N LYS A 874 -34.74 -11.83 -30.56
CA LYS A 874 -35.16 -12.77 -31.62
C LYS A 874 -34.00 -13.05 -32.58
N GLU A 875 -33.29 -12.00 -33.03
CA GLU A 875 -32.13 -12.13 -33.91
C GLU A 875 -30.96 -12.87 -33.26
N ALA A 876 -30.69 -12.63 -31.97
CA ALA A 876 -29.66 -13.35 -31.23
C ALA A 876 -29.99 -14.84 -31.05
N ARG A 877 -31.28 -15.19 -30.88
CA ARG A 877 -31.75 -16.58 -30.81
C ARG A 877 -31.75 -17.26 -32.16
N GLU A 878 -32.12 -16.56 -33.23
CA GLU A 878 -32.01 -17.08 -34.60
C GLU A 878 -30.54 -17.29 -35.00
N ALA A 879 -29.64 -16.40 -34.59
CA ALA A 879 -28.20 -16.55 -34.81
C ALA A 879 -27.60 -17.72 -34.02
N ALA A 880 -27.97 -17.87 -32.74
CA ALA A 880 -27.56 -18.99 -31.89
C ALA A 880 -28.11 -20.33 -32.41
N TRP A 881 -29.39 -20.38 -32.79
CA TRP A 881 -30.02 -21.56 -33.36
C TRP A 881 -29.39 -21.94 -34.71
N ALA A 882 -29.06 -20.97 -35.55
CA ALA A 882 -28.35 -21.22 -36.81
C ALA A 882 -26.90 -21.69 -36.60
N THR A 883 -26.24 -21.30 -35.50
CA THR A 883 -24.89 -21.79 -35.15
C THR A 883 -24.94 -23.19 -34.55
N GLU A 884 -25.93 -23.50 -33.70
CA GLU A 884 -26.15 -24.86 -33.17
C GLU A 884 -26.54 -25.85 -34.27
N GLN A 885 -27.42 -25.47 -35.21
CA GLN A 885 -27.79 -26.31 -36.36
C GLN A 885 -26.59 -26.62 -37.27
N ARG A 886 -25.65 -25.68 -37.43
CA ARG A 886 -24.46 -25.86 -38.27
C ARG A 886 -23.38 -26.73 -37.62
N THR A 887 -23.21 -26.63 -36.31
CA THR A 887 -22.27 -27.47 -35.54
C THR A 887 -22.72 -28.93 -35.46
N LEU A 888 -24.03 -29.17 -35.37
CA LEU A 888 -24.64 -30.51 -35.47
C LEU A 888 -24.39 -31.20 -36.82
N HIS A 889 -24.18 -30.44 -37.89
CA HIS A 889 -23.89 -30.95 -39.24
C HIS A 889 -22.41 -30.93 -39.62
N GLY A 890 -21.50 -30.65 -38.69
CA GLY A 890 -20.04 -30.76 -38.90
C GLY A 890 -19.43 -29.72 -39.86
N LEU A 891 -20.12 -28.61 -40.14
CA LEU A 891 -19.60 -27.51 -40.97
C LEU A 891 -18.92 -26.44 -40.10
N GLN A 892 -17.73 -25.98 -40.51
CA GLN A 892 -16.98 -24.92 -39.82
C GLN A 892 -17.71 -23.56 -39.87
N THR A 893 -17.64 -22.82 -38.76
CA THR A 893 -18.18 -21.45 -38.64
C THR A 893 -17.35 -20.45 -39.44
N PRO A 894 -17.96 -19.52 -40.21
CA PRO A 894 -17.21 -18.46 -40.87
C PRO A 894 -16.70 -17.43 -39.85
N GLU A 895 -15.49 -16.94 -40.06
CA GLU A 895 -14.83 -15.89 -39.28
C GLU A 895 -15.68 -14.63 -39.23
N ALA A 896 -15.89 -14.10 -38.02
CA ALA A 896 -16.69 -12.91 -37.77
C ALA A 896 -16.02 -11.67 -38.39
N LYS A 897 -16.58 -11.17 -39.50
CA LYS A 897 -16.27 -9.82 -39.98
C LYS A 897 -16.78 -8.79 -38.97
N THR A 898 -15.84 -7.97 -38.56
CA THR A 898 -15.86 -6.75 -37.74
C THR A 898 -17.10 -5.88 -37.92
N TYR A 899 -18.04 -5.94 -36.96
CA TYR A 899 -19.04 -4.89 -36.69
C TYR A 899 -19.47 -4.93 -35.20
N PHE A 900 -18.50 -4.81 -34.29
CA PHE A 900 -18.78 -4.49 -32.88
C PHE A 900 -17.69 -3.57 -32.37
N ASP A 901 -17.73 -2.33 -32.84
CA ASP A 901 -16.92 -1.26 -32.28
C ASP A 901 -17.77 -0.48 -31.28
N ARG A 902 -17.23 -0.28 -30.07
CA ARG A 902 -17.83 0.33 -28.86
C ARG A 902 -18.75 -0.56 -28.01
N ALA A 903 -18.17 -1.53 -27.31
CA ALA A 903 -18.69 -1.98 -26.01
C ALA A 903 -17.68 -1.60 -24.92
N THR A 904 -18.01 -0.61 -24.10
CA THR A 904 -17.17 -0.16 -22.98
C THR A 904 -17.32 -1.14 -21.80
N PHE A 905 -16.30 -1.26 -20.96
CA PHE A 905 -16.19 -2.10 -19.74
C PHE A 905 -17.42 -2.09 -18.80
N ARG A 906 -18.29 -1.09 -18.95
CA ARG A 906 -19.58 -0.96 -18.25
C ARG A 906 -20.59 -2.05 -18.65
N ASP A 907 -20.62 -2.44 -19.93
CA ASP A 907 -21.60 -3.40 -20.45
C ASP A 907 -21.27 -4.84 -20.02
N ILE A 908 -19.98 -5.19 -19.95
CA ILE A 908 -19.53 -6.51 -19.49
C ILE A 908 -19.84 -6.71 -18.01
N ASN A 909 -19.62 -5.66 -17.19
CA ASN A 909 -19.99 -5.69 -15.77
C ASN A 909 -21.51 -5.76 -15.57
N LEU A 910 -22.30 -5.08 -16.40
CA LEU A 910 -23.76 -5.16 -16.37
C LEU A 910 -24.25 -6.56 -16.74
N MET A 911 -23.66 -7.19 -17.77
CA MET A 911 -23.98 -8.57 -18.14
C MET A 911 -23.57 -9.56 -17.04
N ALA A 912 -22.43 -9.36 -16.38
CA ALA A 912 -21.99 -10.19 -15.26
C ALA A 912 -22.90 -10.02 -14.02
N GLU A 913 -23.34 -8.79 -13.73
CA GLU A 913 -24.24 -8.48 -12.62
C GLU A 913 -25.66 -9.01 -12.90
N GLU A 914 -26.15 -8.92 -14.13
CA GLU A 914 -27.40 -9.55 -14.57
C GLU A 914 -27.32 -11.08 -14.55
N ALA A 915 -26.21 -11.67 -15.00
CA ALA A 915 -25.98 -13.11 -14.93
C ALA A 915 -25.95 -13.59 -13.47
N ARG A 916 -25.30 -12.85 -12.58
CA ARG A 916 -25.28 -13.13 -11.14
C ARG A 916 -26.69 -13.03 -10.54
N ARG A 917 -27.46 -11.98 -10.84
CA ARG A 917 -28.86 -11.87 -10.38
C ARG A 917 -29.73 -12.99 -10.92
N ARG A 918 -29.55 -13.41 -12.18
CA ARG A 918 -30.27 -14.56 -12.76
C ARG A 918 -29.90 -15.87 -12.07
N ALA A 919 -28.61 -16.08 -11.77
CA ALA A 919 -28.15 -17.25 -11.02
C ALA A 919 -28.68 -17.26 -9.58
N GLU A 920 -28.76 -16.09 -8.93
CA GLU A 920 -29.27 -15.96 -7.57
C GLU A 920 -30.80 -16.16 -7.51
N ILE A 921 -31.54 -15.63 -8.50
CA ILE A 921 -32.97 -15.90 -8.68
C ILE A 921 -33.23 -17.37 -9.01
N ALA A 922 -32.39 -18.00 -9.84
CA ALA A 922 -32.48 -19.44 -10.14
C ALA A 922 -32.23 -20.29 -8.91
N ARG A 923 -31.20 -19.96 -8.11
CA ARG A 923 -30.90 -20.61 -6.84
C ARG A 923 -32.01 -20.43 -5.79
N MET A 924 -32.61 -19.24 -5.73
CA MET A 924 -33.77 -18.97 -4.87
C MET A 924 -35.03 -19.72 -5.34
N ARG A 925 -35.22 -19.89 -6.65
CA ARG A 925 -36.27 -20.74 -7.24
C ARG A 925 -36.05 -22.22 -6.92
N GLU A 926 -34.81 -22.72 -6.96
CA GLU A 926 -34.49 -24.09 -6.54
C GLU A 926 -34.84 -24.35 -5.07
N LEU A 927 -34.58 -23.37 -4.19
CA LEU A 927 -34.85 -23.49 -2.75
C LEU A 927 -36.35 -23.44 -2.39
N HIS A 928 -37.15 -22.66 -3.13
CA HIS A 928 -38.56 -22.41 -2.79
C HIS A 928 -39.56 -23.24 -3.59
N THR A 929 -39.19 -23.79 -4.75
CA THR A 929 -40.11 -24.59 -5.56
C THR A 929 -39.99 -26.08 -5.25
N LEU A 930 -41.14 -26.77 -5.25
CA LEU A 930 -41.20 -28.21 -5.00
C LEU A 930 -40.40 -29.00 -6.06
N LYS A 931 -40.41 -28.51 -7.31
CA LYS A 931 -39.58 -29.01 -8.42
C LYS A 931 -38.08 -28.92 -8.12
N GLY A 932 -37.61 -27.76 -7.65
CA GLY A 932 -36.19 -27.56 -7.31
C GLY A 932 -35.70 -28.45 -6.15
N LYS A 933 -36.55 -28.69 -5.15
CA LYS A 933 -36.25 -29.65 -4.07
C LYS A 933 -36.16 -31.09 -4.58
N VAL A 934 -37.03 -31.49 -5.51
CA VAL A 934 -37.02 -32.84 -6.10
C VAL A 934 -35.80 -33.05 -7.01
N GLU A 935 -35.47 -32.07 -7.85
CA GLU A 935 -34.27 -32.12 -8.72
C GLU A 935 -32.97 -32.11 -7.91
N SER A 936 -32.89 -31.30 -6.85
CA SER A 936 -31.76 -31.29 -5.92
C SER A 936 -31.60 -32.63 -5.19
N PHE A 937 -32.71 -33.22 -4.73
CA PHE A 937 -32.69 -34.50 -4.01
C PHE A 937 -32.29 -35.66 -4.92
N ALA A 938 -32.72 -35.65 -6.18
CA ALA A 938 -32.33 -36.66 -7.17
C ALA A 938 -30.88 -36.53 -7.63
N LYS A 939 -30.37 -35.31 -7.82
CA LYS A 939 -28.93 -35.06 -8.06
C LYS A 939 -28.06 -35.55 -6.89
N LEU A 940 -28.49 -35.32 -5.66
CA LEU A 940 -27.80 -35.82 -4.46
C LEU A 940 -27.79 -37.36 -4.36
N ARG A 941 -28.74 -38.04 -5.01
CA ARG A 941 -28.85 -39.50 -5.07
C ARG A 941 -28.24 -40.12 -6.34
N GLY A 942 -27.70 -39.29 -7.26
CA GLY A 942 -27.11 -39.75 -8.52
C GLY A 942 -28.12 -40.32 -9.52
N LEU A 943 -29.39 -39.89 -9.46
CA LEU A 943 -30.45 -40.32 -10.38
C LEU A 943 -30.57 -39.33 -11.54
N ASP A 944 -30.41 -39.80 -12.78
CA ASP A 944 -30.65 -39.02 -14.01
C ASP A 944 -32.16 -38.87 -14.26
N ILE A 945 -32.69 -37.66 -14.13
CA ILE A 945 -34.14 -37.38 -14.26
C ILE A 945 -34.53 -37.00 -15.70
N ASP A 946 -33.56 -36.79 -16.60
CA ASP A 946 -33.82 -36.27 -17.95
C ASP A 946 -34.71 -37.19 -18.80
N ASN A 947 -34.86 -38.47 -18.42
CA ASN A 947 -35.71 -39.44 -19.12
C ASN A 947 -37.09 -39.71 -18.47
N ALA A 948 -37.44 -39.09 -17.33
CA ALA A 948 -38.57 -39.55 -16.51
C ALA A 948 -39.77 -38.59 -16.39
N ILE A 949 -39.73 -37.37 -16.95
CA ILE A 949 -40.84 -36.40 -16.80
C ILE A 949 -41.52 -36.13 -18.14
N ASN A 950 -42.62 -36.84 -18.38
CA ASN A 950 -43.57 -36.59 -19.46
C ASN A 950 -44.14 -35.16 -19.38
N GLN A 951 -44.21 -34.50 -20.54
CA GLN A 951 -44.62 -33.10 -20.77
C GLN A 951 -46.11 -32.76 -20.54
N HIS A 952 -46.82 -33.50 -19.69
CA HIS A 952 -48.20 -33.18 -19.37
C HIS A 952 -48.36 -32.94 -17.88
N TYR A 953 -48.28 -31.67 -17.47
CA TYR A 953 -49.12 -31.05 -16.43
C TYR A 953 -48.69 -29.58 -16.31
N THR A 954 -49.29 -28.73 -17.16
CA THR A 954 -49.41 -27.30 -16.93
C THR A 954 -50.84 -27.01 -16.50
N LEU A 955 -51.02 -26.59 -15.25
CA LEU A 955 -52.08 -25.68 -14.81
C LEU A 955 -51.48 -24.76 -13.74
#